data_AF-A0ABD6AQW6-F1
#
_entry.id   AF-A0ABD6AQW6-F1
#
_cell.length_a   1.000
_cell.length_b   1.000
_cell.length_c   1.000
_cell.angle_alpha   90.00
_cell.angle_beta   90.00
_cell.angle_gamma   90.00
#
_symmetry.space_group_name_H-M   'P 1'
#
loop_
_entity.id
_entity.type
_entity.pdbx_description
1 polymer ?
#
loop_
_entity_poly.entity_id
_entity_poly.type
_entity_poly.pdbx_seq_one_letter_code
_entity_poly.pdbx_strand_id
1 'polypeptide(L)'
;MRDRVSTPAPVALSSVELRDGFWMDWRRRLGETTLDHVADHLETSGRFDAFRRLGGNPDVGIVDGGGDAKVHKWLEASSYLLNSMEDTTPQSRVETVVSQLVAAQSDSGYLVTDILLGDDEPWTNLTQDHELYVAGHLIEAAVAHATATGEERLLNVACQFADLLVETFGPDGIQGYPGHPEVELALMRLYELTGDSEYLDLASYFIDERGREKSYLAWEVETHEDIGVELDVHPDGPYDGRHRQDHRPLREQTTPEGHAVRAMYLFAGAAAVARETNDESLTAALERLWTNTTTRRMYLTGGVGSSYHNEGFTTDFDLPNETSYCESCAAVGMVRWGQAMFRLTREATYLDVVERVLYNAFLASLSLSGDRFFYPNHLACTGGDHPHARVPEDAWHSYSPPSYRREAWPGIACCPPNVARLLGEFPRYLFSQAERTVYVTQYAESQLKTEIDGEPVDITVETDYPWGGTVSLTVTLDTPTMFELCLRIPRWCENPRVTVDAESVPVTSDEAFIHIDRQWHDGDTVDLHLPMGIRTLGAHPAIRADTARVALARGPIVYCIEAVDNPYPPSQLRVDTESTFEAVERPDLLGGVIALTGSAAVRVANESDDPYQPVAGTHEETVDVTAIPYYSWANREFCEMVVWLHEATSSRFDP
;
A
#
# COMPACT_ATOMS: atom_id res chain seq x y z
N MET A 1 28.37 16.35 6.34
CA MET A 1 29.02 15.08 6.67
C MET A 1 28.19 14.41 7.76
N ARG A 2 27.10 13.76 7.36
CA ARG A 2 26.49 12.72 8.20
C ARG A 2 27.39 11.51 7.99
N ASP A 3 28.08 11.07 9.05
CA ASP A 3 28.88 9.83 8.99
C ASP A 3 27.98 8.67 8.54
N ARG A 4 28.57 7.65 7.88
CA ARG A 4 27.91 6.38 7.54
C ARG A 4 27.54 5.60 8.82
N VAL A 5 26.67 6.17 9.65
CA VAL A 5 25.88 5.41 10.61
C VAL A 5 24.99 4.51 9.76
N SER A 6 24.99 3.21 9.98
CA SER A 6 24.18 2.26 9.23
C SER A 6 22.73 2.72 9.08
N THR A 7 22.15 2.49 7.91
CA THR A 7 20.74 2.78 7.62
C THR A 7 19.87 1.64 8.13
N PRO A 8 18.72 1.92 8.76
CA PRO A 8 17.75 0.89 9.11
C PRO A 8 17.39 0.06 7.88
N ALA A 9 17.49 -1.26 8.01
CA ALA A 9 17.00 -2.21 7.03
C ALA A 9 15.87 -3.02 7.67
N PRO A 10 14.80 -3.33 6.91
CA PRO A 10 13.81 -4.32 7.33
C PRO A 10 14.53 -5.62 7.65
N VAL A 11 14.13 -6.27 8.73
CA VAL A 11 14.63 -7.59 9.10
C VAL A 11 14.20 -8.62 8.05
N ALA A 12 14.92 -9.75 7.98
CA ALA A 12 14.52 -10.86 7.13
C ALA A 12 13.13 -11.38 7.56
N LEU A 13 12.29 -11.78 6.61
CA LEU A 13 10.95 -12.28 6.94
C LEU A 13 11.01 -13.56 7.80
N SER A 14 12.01 -14.41 7.57
CA SER A 14 12.27 -15.62 8.36
C SER A 14 12.67 -15.34 9.82
N SER A 15 13.05 -14.09 10.13
CA SER A 15 13.39 -13.64 11.48
C SER A 15 12.18 -13.14 12.26
N VAL A 16 11.01 -13.01 11.64
CA VAL A 16 9.81 -12.48 12.29
C VAL A 16 8.67 -13.49 12.23
N GLU A 17 8.09 -13.76 13.39
CA GLU A 17 6.91 -14.61 13.55
C GLU A 17 5.75 -13.74 14.05
N LEU A 18 4.63 -13.73 13.34
CA LEU A 18 3.36 -13.30 13.93
C LEU A 18 2.85 -14.47 14.79
N ARG A 19 2.40 -14.19 16.02
CA ARG A 19 1.99 -15.26 16.94
C ARG A 19 0.48 -15.40 17.03
N ASP A 20 -0.21 -14.29 17.27
CA ASP A 20 -1.66 -14.24 17.37
C ASP A 20 -2.20 -12.84 17.02
N GLY A 21 -3.49 -12.62 17.24
CA GLY A 21 -4.11 -11.30 17.17
C GLY A 21 -4.39 -10.79 15.76
N PHE A 22 -4.59 -9.48 15.66
CA PHE A 22 -5.22 -8.85 14.50
C PHE A 22 -4.54 -9.16 13.16
N TRP A 23 -3.23 -8.96 13.07
CA TRP A 23 -2.49 -9.19 11.82
C TRP A 23 -2.27 -10.67 11.53
N MET A 24 -2.18 -11.50 12.57
CA MET A 24 -2.10 -12.93 12.38
C MET A 24 -3.38 -13.46 11.72
N ASP A 25 -4.55 -12.98 12.14
CA ASP A 25 -5.82 -13.36 11.49
C ASP A 25 -5.87 -12.96 10.01
N TRP A 26 -5.33 -11.79 9.64
CA TRP A 26 -5.21 -11.42 8.23
C TRP A 26 -4.24 -12.33 7.49
N ARG A 27 -3.11 -12.70 8.09
CA ARG A 27 -2.14 -13.63 7.51
C ARG A 27 -2.73 -15.05 7.34
N ARG A 28 -3.57 -15.53 8.27
CA ARG A 28 -4.34 -16.78 8.10
C ARG A 28 -5.26 -16.69 6.89
N ARG A 29 -6.06 -15.62 6.77
CA ARG A 29 -6.94 -15.40 5.61
C ARG A 29 -6.19 -15.38 4.28
N LEU A 30 -4.98 -14.81 4.27
CA LEU A 30 -4.12 -14.81 3.08
C LEU A 30 -3.85 -16.24 2.60
N GLY A 31 -3.38 -17.11 3.49
CA GLY A 31 -3.04 -18.49 3.17
C GLY A 31 -4.25 -19.40 2.95
N GLU A 32 -5.30 -19.26 3.76
CA GLU A 32 -6.46 -20.15 3.75
C GLU A 32 -7.48 -19.84 2.64
N THR A 33 -7.55 -18.59 2.16
CA THR A 33 -8.55 -18.17 1.18
C THR A 33 -7.95 -17.36 0.03
N THR A 34 -7.23 -16.29 0.32
CA THR A 34 -6.89 -15.27 -0.69
C THR A 34 -5.97 -15.81 -1.77
N LEU A 35 -4.90 -16.55 -1.41
CA LEU A 35 -3.96 -17.07 -2.40
C LEU A 35 -4.59 -18.11 -3.32
N ASP A 36 -5.45 -18.99 -2.79
CA ASP A 36 -6.16 -19.97 -3.60
C ASP A 36 -7.18 -19.31 -4.52
N HIS A 37 -7.95 -18.34 -4.02
CA HIS A 37 -8.89 -17.56 -4.82
C HIS A 37 -8.19 -16.84 -5.99
N VAL A 38 -7.05 -16.20 -5.72
CA VAL A 38 -6.25 -15.52 -6.75
C VAL A 38 -5.71 -16.52 -7.77
N ALA A 39 -5.15 -17.63 -7.31
CA ALA A 39 -4.58 -18.62 -8.20
C ALA A 39 -5.64 -19.32 -9.06
N ASP A 40 -6.83 -19.59 -8.52
CA ASP A 40 -7.93 -20.18 -9.26
C ASP A 40 -8.47 -19.22 -10.32
N HIS A 41 -8.49 -17.92 -10.05
CA HIS A 41 -8.77 -16.92 -11.08
C HIS A 41 -7.69 -16.91 -12.17
N LEU A 42 -6.40 -16.93 -11.81
CA LEU A 42 -5.30 -16.96 -12.79
C LEU A 42 -5.31 -18.22 -13.65
N GLU A 43 -5.70 -19.36 -13.08
CA GLU A 43 -5.92 -20.61 -13.80
C GLU A 43 -7.09 -20.49 -14.77
N THR A 44 -8.28 -20.12 -14.27
CA THR A 44 -9.52 -20.09 -15.07
C THR A 44 -9.54 -18.99 -16.14
N SER A 45 -8.76 -17.93 -15.96
CA SER A 45 -8.56 -16.87 -16.96
C SER A 45 -7.41 -17.15 -17.94
N GLY A 46 -6.73 -18.30 -17.83
CA GLY A 46 -5.67 -18.72 -18.75
C GLY A 46 -4.33 -17.99 -18.56
N ARG A 47 -4.08 -17.33 -17.43
CA ARG A 47 -2.81 -16.61 -17.21
C ARG A 47 -1.63 -17.54 -16.97
N PHE A 48 -1.86 -18.71 -16.36
CA PHE A 48 -0.83 -19.75 -16.28
C PHE A 48 -0.62 -20.47 -17.62
N ASP A 49 -1.61 -20.47 -18.50
CA ASP A 49 -1.59 -21.21 -19.78
C ASP A 49 -0.58 -20.63 -20.77
N ALA A 50 -0.35 -19.31 -20.75
CA ALA A 50 0.66 -18.65 -21.57
C ALA A 50 2.08 -19.23 -21.31
N PHE A 51 2.46 -19.37 -20.03
CA PHE A 51 3.73 -19.98 -19.63
C PHE A 51 3.80 -21.47 -20.00
N ARG A 52 2.71 -22.24 -19.82
CA ARG A 52 2.67 -23.67 -20.21
C ARG A 52 2.88 -23.86 -21.70
N ARG A 53 2.33 -22.96 -22.51
CA ARG A 53 2.46 -23.01 -23.96
C ARG A 53 3.90 -22.76 -24.41
N LEU A 54 4.53 -21.72 -23.89
CA LEU A 54 5.95 -21.43 -24.13
C LEU A 54 6.86 -22.57 -23.62
N GLY A 55 6.51 -23.17 -22.48
CA GLY A 55 7.19 -24.34 -21.91
C GLY A 55 7.00 -25.67 -22.67
N GLY A 56 6.48 -25.65 -23.89
CA GLY A 56 6.41 -26.82 -24.78
C GLY A 56 5.07 -27.57 -24.78
N ASN A 57 3.97 -26.96 -24.32
CA ASN A 57 2.62 -27.52 -24.41
C ASN A 57 1.73 -26.75 -25.40
N PRO A 58 1.86 -27.00 -26.72
CA PRO A 58 1.20 -26.20 -27.77
C PRO A 58 -0.33 -26.38 -27.83
N ASP A 59 -0.87 -27.42 -27.20
CA ASP A 59 -2.30 -27.76 -27.23
C ASP A 59 -3.14 -26.91 -26.26
N VAL A 60 -2.48 -26.10 -25.41
CA VAL A 60 -3.14 -25.18 -24.48
C VAL A 60 -3.61 -23.94 -25.25
N GLY A 61 -4.91 -23.61 -25.12
CA GLY A 61 -5.48 -22.39 -25.69
C GLY A 61 -4.95 -21.14 -24.98
N ILE A 62 -4.69 -20.07 -25.72
CA ILE A 62 -4.33 -18.77 -25.14
C ILE A 62 -5.59 -17.94 -24.97
N VAL A 63 -5.70 -17.25 -23.84
CA VAL A 63 -6.63 -16.13 -23.64
C VAL A 63 -5.85 -14.85 -23.87
N ASP A 64 -6.40 -13.96 -24.69
CA ASP A 64 -5.75 -12.71 -25.11
C ASP A 64 -5.37 -11.80 -23.92
N GLY A 65 -4.24 -11.10 -24.06
CA GLY A 65 -3.77 -10.01 -23.19
C GLY A 65 -3.01 -10.39 -21.91
N GLY A 66 -2.45 -9.37 -21.25
CA GLY A 66 -1.49 -9.51 -20.15
C GLY A 66 -1.93 -10.22 -18.87
N GLY A 67 -0.98 -11.00 -18.34
CA GLY A 67 -1.12 -11.81 -17.13
C GLY A 67 0.14 -11.99 -16.29
N ASP A 68 1.32 -11.84 -16.90
CA ASP A 68 2.61 -12.21 -16.29
C ASP A 68 2.82 -11.57 -14.94
N ALA A 69 2.69 -10.25 -14.86
CA ALA A 69 2.83 -9.51 -13.60
C ALA A 69 1.86 -10.00 -12.50
N LYS A 70 0.67 -10.50 -12.85
CA LYS A 70 -0.31 -11.03 -11.89
C LYS A 70 0.17 -12.39 -11.35
N VAL A 71 0.71 -13.23 -12.22
CA VAL A 71 1.35 -14.51 -11.87
C VAL A 71 2.58 -14.25 -10.99
N HIS A 72 3.44 -13.30 -11.37
CA HIS A 72 4.62 -12.93 -10.60
C HIS A 72 4.26 -12.43 -9.20
N LYS A 73 3.27 -11.52 -9.07
CA LYS A 73 2.79 -11.06 -7.76
C LYS A 73 2.19 -12.17 -6.90
N TRP A 74 1.43 -13.09 -7.50
CA TRP A 74 0.92 -14.26 -6.78
C TRP A 74 2.07 -15.14 -6.27
N LEU A 75 3.10 -15.34 -7.09
CA LEU A 75 4.28 -16.10 -6.73
C LEU A 75 5.11 -15.41 -5.63
N GLU A 76 5.24 -14.08 -5.69
CA GLU A 76 5.84 -13.26 -4.63
C GLU A 76 5.07 -13.44 -3.30
N ALA A 77 3.75 -13.26 -3.33
CA ALA A 77 2.88 -13.41 -2.16
C ALA A 77 2.96 -14.80 -1.54
N SER A 78 2.90 -15.83 -2.38
CA SER A 78 3.00 -17.23 -1.96
C SER A 78 4.37 -17.52 -1.35
N SER A 79 5.43 -16.96 -1.93
CA SER A 79 6.80 -17.13 -1.43
C SER A 79 6.99 -16.54 -0.03
N TYR A 80 6.30 -15.45 0.32
CA TYR A 80 6.34 -14.90 1.69
C TYR A 80 5.69 -15.78 2.76
N LEU A 81 4.88 -16.77 2.37
CA LEU A 81 4.35 -17.78 3.29
C LEU A 81 5.21 -19.04 3.34
N LEU A 82 5.99 -19.33 2.30
CA LEU A 82 6.95 -20.43 2.30
C LEU A 82 8.00 -20.21 3.38
N ASN A 83 8.35 -21.29 4.09
CA ASN A 83 9.35 -21.28 5.16
C ASN A 83 9.06 -20.27 6.30
N SER A 84 7.84 -19.73 6.35
CA SER A 84 7.30 -19.15 7.57
C SER A 84 6.95 -20.27 8.54
N MET A 85 6.95 -20.01 9.85
CA MET A 85 6.68 -21.04 10.87
C MET A 85 5.24 -21.62 10.80
N GLU A 86 4.43 -21.13 9.87
CA GLU A 86 2.99 -21.35 9.73
C GLU A 86 2.62 -21.67 8.28
N ASP A 87 3.47 -22.43 7.57
CA ASP A 87 3.28 -22.77 6.15
C ASP A 87 1.92 -23.46 5.90
N THR A 88 1.01 -22.70 5.28
CA THR A 88 -0.29 -23.17 4.77
C THR A 88 -0.33 -23.24 3.25
N THR A 89 0.76 -22.85 2.56
CA THR A 89 0.77 -22.75 1.10
C THR A 89 1.02 -24.12 0.49
N PRO A 90 0.33 -24.49 -0.61
CA PRO A 90 0.72 -25.66 -1.38
C PRO A 90 2.07 -25.41 -2.06
N GLN A 91 3.19 -25.76 -1.39
CA GLN A 91 4.55 -25.64 -1.94
C GLN A 91 4.65 -26.25 -3.35
N SER A 92 3.91 -27.32 -3.62
CA SER A 92 3.83 -27.94 -4.94
C SER A 92 3.26 -27.04 -6.03
N ARG A 93 2.31 -26.15 -5.70
CA ARG A 93 1.71 -25.21 -6.67
C ARG A 93 2.71 -24.11 -7.02
N VAL A 94 3.40 -23.55 -6.02
CA VAL A 94 4.51 -22.61 -6.23
C VAL A 94 5.59 -23.23 -7.11
N GLU A 95 6.03 -24.44 -6.77
CA GLU A 95 7.04 -25.18 -7.53
C GLU A 95 6.62 -25.43 -8.98
N THR A 96 5.35 -25.76 -9.20
CA THR A 96 4.80 -25.96 -10.54
C THR A 96 4.88 -24.67 -11.37
N VAL A 97 4.54 -23.53 -10.78
CA VAL A 97 4.62 -22.23 -11.46
C VAL A 97 6.07 -21.84 -11.72
N VAL A 98 6.98 -22.02 -10.75
CA VAL A 98 8.43 -21.80 -10.96
C VAL A 98 8.93 -22.61 -12.14
N SER A 99 8.59 -23.89 -12.21
CA SER A 99 8.97 -24.76 -13.34
C SER A 99 8.40 -24.29 -14.68
N GLN A 100 7.18 -23.73 -14.70
CA GLN A 100 6.58 -23.16 -15.91
C GLN A 100 7.33 -21.90 -16.37
N LEU A 101 7.68 -21.00 -15.46
CA LEU A 101 8.46 -19.78 -15.78
C LEU A 101 9.86 -20.14 -16.31
N VAL A 102 10.55 -21.08 -15.66
CA VAL A 102 11.86 -21.58 -16.10
C VAL A 102 11.77 -22.17 -17.52
N ALA A 103 10.72 -22.93 -17.82
CA ALA A 103 10.54 -23.53 -19.13
C ALA A 103 10.11 -22.53 -20.22
N ALA A 104 9.47 -21.42 -19.82
CA ALA A 104 8.94 -20.42 -20.74
C ALA A 104 9.97 -19.35 -21.15
N GLN A 105 11.04 -19.15 -20.36
CA GLN A 105 12.07 -18.16 -20.67
C GLN A 105 12.77 -18.50 -21.99
N SER A 106 12.93 -17.47 -22.84
CA SER A 106 13.64 -17.61 -24.10
C SER A 106 15.16 -17.77 -23.91
N ASP A 107 15.86 -18.23 -24.95
CA ASP A 107 17.32 -18.41 -24.92
C ASP A 107 18.11 -17.12 -24.65
N SER A 108 17.53 -15.94 -24.88
CA SER A 108 18.15 -14.64 -24.58
C SER A 108 17.97 -14.18 -23.14
N GLY A 109 17.19 -14.90 -22.33
CA GLY A 109 16.77 -14.47 -20.99
C GLY A 109 15.47 -13.66 -20.98
N TYR A 110 14.92 -13.28 -22.13
CA TYR A 110 13.66 -12.54 -22.21
C TYR A 110 12.45 -13.40 -21.81
N LEU A 111 11.55 -12.85 -20.98
CA LEU A 111 10.33 -13.50 -20.53
C LEU A 111 9.15 -12.51 -20.38
N VAL A 112 8.45 -12.26 -21.49
CA VAL A 112 7.16 -11.59 -21.52
C VAL A 112 6.25 -12.39 -22.45
N THR A 113 5.21 -13.02 -21.91
CA THR A 113 4.44 -14.02 -22.66
C THR A 113 3.63 -13.43 -23.80
N ASP A 114 3.09 -12.22 -23.64
CA ASP A 114 2.34 -11.51 -24.68
C ASP A 114 3.21 -11.26 -25.93
N ILE A 115 4.46 -10.81 -25.74
CA ILE A 115 5.40 -10.55 -26.84
C ILE A 115 5.90 -11.87 -27.45
N LEU A 116 6.24 -12.86 -26.62
CA LEU A 116 6.75 -14.16 -27.11
C LEU A 116 5.71 -15.00 -27.86
N LEU A 117 4.41 -14.79 -27.59
CA LEU A 117 3.31 -15.48 -28.25
C LEU A 117 2.62 -14.63 -29.34
N GLY A 118 2.87 -13.33 -29.34
CA GLY A 118 2.32 -12.35 -30.27
C GLY A 118 3.16 -12.12 -31.52
N ASP A 119 2.80 -11.07 -32.25
CA ASP A 119 3.49 -10.63 -33.47
C ASP A 119 4.42 -9.40 -33.23
N ASP A 120 4.40 -8.86 -32.01
CA ASP A 120 5.20 -7.70 -31.60
C ASP A 120 6.65 -8.09 -31.30
N GLU A 121 7.57 -7.15 -31.51
CA GLU A 121 8.99 -7.33 -31.21
C GLU A 121 9.32 -6.72 -29.82
N PRO A 122 10.27 -7.28 -29.06
CA PRO A 122 10.67 -6.70 -27.79
C PRO A 122 11.09 -5.24 -27.89
N TRP A 123 10.71 -4.46 -26.88
CA TRP A 123 11.15 -3.07 -26.66
C TRP A 123 10.66 -2.04 -27.68
N THR A 124 9.67 -2.36 -28.50
CA THR A 124 9.11 -1.42 -29.49
C THR A 124 8.12 -0.43 -28.90
N ASN A 125 7.47 -0.75 -27.78
CA ASN A 125 6.44 0.07 -27.14
C ASN A 125 6.58 0.09 -25.61
N LEU A 126 7.56 0.85 -25.12
CA LEU A 126 7.79 1.01 -23.69
C LEU A 126 6.67 1.79 -22.99
N THR A 127 5.85 2.52 -23.76
CA THR A 127 4.76 3.35 -23.28
C THR A 127 3.57 2.54 -22.75
N GLN A 128 3.28 1.37 -23.35
CA GLN A 128 2.05 0.61 -23.07
C GLN A 128 2.22 -0.90 -22.88
N ASP A 129 3.27 -1.54 -23.39
CA ASP A 129 3.32 -3.02 -23.38
C ASP A 129 3.82 -3.59 -22.03
N HIS A 130 4.25 -2.72 -21.11
CA HIS A 130 4.62 -3.07 -19.75
C HIS A 130 5.75 -4.12 -19.64
N GLU A 131 6.56 -4.35 -20.67
CA GLU A 131 7.64 -5.35 -20.65
C GLU A 131 8.58 -5.18 -19.45
N LEU A 132 9.07 -3.96 -19.20
CA LEU A 132 9.92 -3.62 -18.06
C LEU A 132 9.17 -3.75 -16.72
N TYR A 133 7.86 -3.46 -16.68
CA TYR A 133 7.03 -3.64 -15.49
C TYR A 133 6.85 -5.13 -15.14
N VAL A 134 6.67 -5.98 -16.17
CA VAL A 134 6.60 -7.44 -16.02
C VAL A 134 7.94 -7.99 -15.51
N ALA A 135 9.06 -7.52 -16.07
CA ALA A 135 10.40 -7.87 -15.62
C ALA A 135 10.62 -7.49 -14.15
N GLY A 136 10.22 -6.28 -13.74
CA GLY A 136 10.33 -5.84 -12.36
C GLY A 136 9.56 -6.75 -11.39
N HIS A 137 8.30 -7.09 -11.70
CA HIS A 137 7.53 -8.00 -10.85
C HIS A 137 8.10 -9.43 -10.83
N LEU A 138 8.70 -9.92 -11.91
CA LEU A 138 9.42 -11.20 -11.93
C LEU A 138 10.60 -11.17 -10.96
N ILE A 139 11.41 -10.10 -11.03
CA ILE A 139 12.56 -9.89 -10.15
C ILE A 139 12.12 -9.87 -8.68
N GLU A 140 11.05 -9.15 -8.34
CA GLU A 140 10.54 -9.12 -6.97
C GLU A 140 10.09 -10.50 -6.47
N ALA A 141 9.38 -11.25 -7.32
CA ALA A 141 8.96 -12.62 -7.01
C ALA A 141 10.16 -13.56 -6.82
N ALA A 142 11.19 -13.43 -7.66
CA ALA A 142 12.41 -14.22 -7.60
C ALA A 142 13.23 -13.95 -6.32
N VAL A 143 13.37 -12.68 -5.94
CA VAL A 143 14.02 -12.29 -4.69
C VAL A 143 13.23 -12.83 -3.49
N ALA A 144 11.90 -12.66 -3.48
CA ALA A 144 11.07 -13.21 -2.41
C ALA A 144 11.20 -14.74 -2.29
N HIS A 145 11.17 -15.45 -3.42
CA HIS A 145 11.32 -16.89 -3.45
C HIS A 145 12.68 -17.35 -2.95
N ALA A 146 13.77 -16.79 -3.49
CA ALA A 146 15.13 -17.15 -3.11
C ALA A 146 15.40 -16.89 -1.62
N THR A 147 14.92 -15.77 -1.09
CA THR A 147 15.06 -15.46 0.35
C THR A 147 14.23 -16.37 1.25
N ALA A 148 13.08 -16.85 0.79
CA ALA A 148 12.23 -17.77 1.55
C ALA A 148 12.75 -19.21 1.52
N THR A 149 13.17 -19.72 0.36
CA THR A 149 13.46 -21.15 0.15
C THR A 149 14.95 -21.48 0.06
N GLY A 150 15.79 -20.49 -0.24
CA GLY A 150 17.19 -20.70 -0.64
C GLY A 150 17.35 -21.28 -2.05
N GLU A 151 16.28 -21.41 -2.84
CA GLU A 151 16.34 -21.93 -4.20
C GLU A 151 16.68 -20.85 -5.22
N GLU A 152 17.65 -21.14 -6.10
CA GLU A 152 18.16 -20.18 -7.08
C GLU A 152 17.51 -20.30 -8.46
N ARG A 153 16.64 -21.30 -8.72
CA ARG A 153 16.11 -21.52 -10.08
C ARG A 153 15.34 -20.32 -10.62
N LEU A 154 14.42 -19.78 -9.84
CA LEU A 154 13.68 -18.57 -10.21
C LEU A 154 14.57 -17.31 -10.18
N LEU A 155 15.54 -17.25 -9.26
CA LEU A 155 16.51 -16.16 -9.20
C LEU A 155 17.36 -16.08 -10.47
N ASN A 156 17.82 -17.23 -10.99
CA ASN A 156 18.58 -17.31 -12.22
C ASN A 156 17.78 -16.83 -13.43
N VAL A 157 16.47 -17.16 -13.49
CA VAL A 157 15.56 -16.64 -14.53
C VAL A 157 15.50 -15.10 -14.46
N ALA A 158 15.31 -14.55 -13.26
CA ALA A 158 15.25 -13.10 -13.06
C ALA A 158 16.59 -12.40 -13.37
N CYS A 159 17.72 -12.96 -12.95
CA CYS A 159 19.05 -12.44 -13.27
C CYS A 159 19.30 -12.42 -14.77
N GLN A 160 19.02 -13.51 -15.50
CA GLN A 160 19.19 -13.54 -16.95
C GLN A 160 18.35 -12.47 -17.66
N PHE A 161 17.12 -12.23 -17.19
CA PHE A 161 16.31 -11.17 -17.74
C PHE A 161 16.87 -9.78 -17.37
N ALA A 162 17.29 -9.57 -16.12
CA ALA A 162 17.91 -8.32 -15.67
C ALA A 162 19.22 -8.00 -16.42
N ASP A 163 20.07 -9.01 -16.65
CA ASP A 163 21.31 -8.90 -17.42
C ASP A 163 21.00 -8.46 -18.86
N LEU A 164 19.96 -9.04 -19.49
CA LEU A 164 19.47 -8.58 -20.78
C LEU A 164 19.02 -7.11 -20.74
N LEU A 165 18.38 -6.65 -19.66
CA LEU A 165 18.01 -5.24 -19.51
C LEU A 165 19.26 -4.34 -19.45
N VAL A 166 20.29 -4.76 -18.70
CA VAL A 166 21.58 -4.04 -18.59
C VAL A 166 22.25 -3.92 -19.96
N GLU A 167 22.23 -5.00 -20.77
CA GLU A 167 22.79 -4.98 -22.12
C GLU A 167 21.98 -4.11 -23.10
N THR A 168 20.67 -4.00 -22.89
CA THR A 168 19.73 -3.37 -23.83
C THR A 168 19.58 -1.86 -23.60
N PHE A 169 19.49 -1.43 -22.34
CA PHE A 169 19.12 -0.07 -21.96
C PHE A 169 20.32 0.72 -21.45
N GLY A 170 20.44 1.96 -21.91
CA GLY A 170 21.51 2.85 -21.47
C GLY A 170 21.90 3.87 -22.54
N PRO A 171 22.92 4.70 -22.27
CA PRO A 171 23.35 5.76 -23.19
C PRO A 171 23.76 5.26 -24.59
N ASP A 172 24.35 4.06 -24.66
CA ASP A 172 24.84 3.43 -25.88
C ASP A 172 23.83 2.44 -26.49
N GLY A 173 22.68 2.21 -25.83
CA GLY A 173 21.62 1.30 -26.22
C GLY A 173 20.28 2.01 -26.45
N ILE A 174 19.17 1.37 -26.06
CA ILE A 174 17.85 1.99 -26.09
C ILE A 174 17.80 3.06 -25.00
N GLN A 175 17.59 4.32 -25.40
CA GLN A 175 17.53 5.46 -24.49
C GLN A 175 16.15 5.62 -23.78
N GLY A 176 15.49 4.49 -23.54
CA GLY A 176 14.14 4.40 -22.98
C GLY A 176 14.12 4.10 -21.48
N TYR A 177 12.91 4.11 -20.93
CA TYR A 177 12.60 3.83 -19.53
C TYR A 177 11.14 3.36 -19.43
N PRO A 178 10.70 2.69 -18.35
CA PRO A 178 9.39 2.06 -18.34
C PRO A 178 8.24 3.08 -18.35
N GLY A 179 7.24 2.88 -19.22
CA GLY A 179 5.98 3.65 -19.19
C GLY A 179 5.19 3.46 -17.89
N HIS A 180 5.39 2.35 -17.18
CA HIS A 180 4.94 2.13 -15.82
C HIS A 180 6.13 1.78 -14.91
N PRO A 181 6.59 2.70 -14.04
CA PRO A 181 7.63 2.42 -13.05
C PRO A 181 7.33 1.18 -12.21
N GLU A 182 8.35 0.38 -11.95
CA GLU A 182 8.32 -0.87 -11.15
C GLU A 182 9.73 -1.49 -11.18
N VAL A 183 10.34 -1.58 -12.36
CA VAL A 183 11.65 -2.23 -12.52
C VAL A 183 12.75 -1.55 -11.71
N GLU A 184 12.65 -0.23 -11.48
CA GLU A 184 13.63 0.53 -10.73
C GLU A 184 13.73 0.05 -9.27
N LEU A 185 12.60 -0.21 -8.61
CA LEU A 185 12.60 -0.73 -7.23
C LEU A 185 12.98 -2.20 -7.17
N ALA A 186 12.63 -2.97 -8.20
CA ALA A 186 12.93 -4.39 -8.29
C ALA A 186 14.44 -4.64 -8.50
N LEU A 187 15.07 -3.89 -9.41
CA LEU A 187 16.53 -3.92 -9.62
C LEU A 187 17.29 -3.59 -8.33
N MET A 188 16.80 -2.64 -7.54
CA MET A 188 17.40 -2.34 -6.23
C MET A 188 17.27 -3.51 -5.24
N ARG A 189 16.16 -4.25 -5.24
CA ARG A 189 16.03 -5.48 -4.44
C ARG A 189 16.97 -6.59 -4.93
N LEU A 190 17.15 -6.72 -6.24
CA LEU A 190 18.08 -7.68 -6.83
C LEU A 190 19.53 -7.34 -6.50
N TYR A 191 19.90 -6.06 -6.58
CA TYR A 191 21.18 -5.52 -6.13
C TYR A 191 21.44 -5.83 -4.66
N GLU A 192 20.47 -5.58 -3.77
CA GLU A 192 20.61 -5.87 -2.33
C GLU A 192 20.88 -7.36 -2.06
N LEU A 193 20.33 -8.26 -2.87
CA LEU A 193 20.52 -9.71 -2.72
C LEU A 193 21.83 -10.20 -3.35
N THR A 194 22.20 -9.71 -4.52
CA THR A 194 23.31 -10.22 -5.35
C THR A 194 24.62 -9.47 -5.16
N GLY A 195 24.54 -8.19 -4.79
CA GLY A 195 25.68 -7.27 -4.75
C GLY A 195 26.14 -6.78 -6.12
N ASP A 196 25.43 -7.07 -7.21
CA ASP A 196 25.84 -6.68 -8.57
C ASP A 196 25.49 -5.23 -8.88
N SER A 197 26.52 -4.38 -8.96
CA SER A 197 26.36 -2.94 -9.20
C SER A 197 25.72 -2.58 -10.53
N GLU A 198 25.73 -3.45 -11.55
CA GLU A 198 25.11 -3.15 -12.84
C GLU A 198 23.58 -2.95 -12.70
N TYR A 199 22.94 -3.64 -11.76
CA TYR A 199 21.52 -3.45 -11.45
C TYR A 199 21.22 -2.10 -10.80
N LEU A 200 22.10 -1.64 -9.90
CA LEU A 200 22.02 -0.29 -9.32
C LEU A 200 22.23 0.79 -10.40
N ASP A 201 23.20 0.59 -11.28
CA ASP A 201 23.52 1.53 -12.36
C ASP A 201 22.34 1.66 -13.34
N LEU A 202 21.72 0.54 -13.71
CA LEU A 202 20.54 0.54 -14.57
C LEU A 202 19.32 1.20 -13.89
N ALA A 203 19.06 0.90 -12.62
CA ALA A 203 17.99 1.55 -11.86
C ALA A 203 18.20 3.07 -11.80
N SER A 204 19.44 3.50 -11.54
CA SER A 204 19.84 4.92 -11.53
C SER A 204 19.64 5.57 -12.89
N TYR A 205 20.02 4.87 -13.97
CA TYR A 205 19.81 5.33 -15.35
C TYR A 205 18.33 5.58 -15.64
N PHE A 206 17.43 4.64 -15.34
CA PHE A 206 16.01 4.82 -15.60
C PHE A 206 15.41 6.02 -14.85
N ILE A 207 15.84 6.27 -13.61
CA ILE A 207 15.41 7.44 -12.82
C ILE A 207 15.92 8.75 -13.43
N ASP A 208 17.19 8.76 -13.86
CA ASP A 208 17.86 9.96 -14.36
C ASP A 208 17.50 10.33 -15.80
N GLU A 209 17.15 9.33 -16.62
CA GLU A 209 16.70 9.52 -17.99
C GLU A 209 15.24 10.00 -18.06
N ARG A 210 14.40 9.56 -17.11
CA ARG A 210 12.98 9.89 -17.08
C ARG A 210 12.74 11.40 -17.04
N GLY A 211 12.02 11.89 -18.05
CA GLY A 211 11.54 13.27 -18.13
C GLY A 211 12.58 14.31 -18.50
N ARG A 212 13.71 13.90 -19.08
CA ARG A 212 14.61 14.82 -19.80
C ARG A 212 13.88 15.53 -20.94
N GLU A 213 14.42 16.66 -21.39
CA GLU A 213 13.82 17.51 -22.45
C GLU A 213 13.49 16.71 -23.72
N LYS A 214 14.30 15.70 -24.04
CA LYS A 214 14.02 14.71 -25.08
C LYS A 214 13.46 13.44 -24.43
N SER A 215 12.18 13.44 -24.10
CA SER A 215 11.51 12.25 -23.54
C SER A 215 11.39 11.16 -24.60
N TYR A 216 11.91 9.97 -24.30
CA TYR A 216 11.79 8.80 -25.17
C TYR A 216 10.33 8.39 -25.35
N LEU A 217 9.54 8.40 -24.26
CA LEU A 217 8.12 8.08 -24.33
C LEU A 217 7.32 9.11 -25.12
N ALA A 218 7.69 10.39 -25.03
CA ALA A 218 7.08 11.42 -25.87
C ALA A 218 7.39 11.18 -27.35
N TRP A 219 8.64 10.85 -27.68
CA TRP A 219 9.03 10.48 -29.04
C TRP A 219 8.29 9.24 -29.54
N GLU A 220 8.19 8.19 -28.74
CA GLU A 220 7.47 6.95 -29.08
C GLU A 220 6.00 7.23 -29.36
N VAL A 221 5.34 8.03 -28.51
CA VAL A 221 3.94 8.45 -28.71
C VAL A 221 3.77 9.33 -29.94
N GLU A 222 4.66 10.29 -30.17
CA GLU A 222 4.56 11.22 -31.31
C GLU A 222 4.88 10.56 -32.65
N THR A 223 5.61 9.45 -32.64
CA THR A 223 6.06 8.74 -33.86
C THR A 223 5.46 7.34 -34.00
N HIS A 224 4.47 6.97 -33.19
CA HIS A 224 3.93 5.60 -33.12
C HIS A 224 3.53 5.04 -34.50
N GLU A 225 2.92 5.86 -35.38
CA GLU A 225 2.56 5.44 -36.74
C GLU A 225 3.78 5.14 -37.60
N ASP A 226 4.86 5.91 -37.44
CA ASP A 226 6.11 5.77 -38.20
C ASP A 226 6.93 4.56 -37.75
N ILE A 227 6.86 4.22 -36.46
CA ILE A 227 7.54 3.05 -35.87
C ILE A 227 6.68 1.79 -35.86
N GLY A 228 5.44 1.86 -36.38
CA GLY A 228 4.54 0.71 -36.51
C GLY A 228 3.95 0.23 -35.20
N VAL A 229 3.89 1.10 -34.18
CA VAL A 229 3.33 0.78 -32.86
C VAL A 229 1.88 1.24 -32.79
N GLU A 230 0.99 0.34 -32.43
CA GLU A 230 -0.39 0.67 -32.08
C GLU A 230 -0.40 1.17 -30.63
N LEU A 231 -0.79 2.44 -30.45
CA LEU A 231 -0.98 3.02 -29.12
C LEU A 231 -2.45 3.32 -28.91
N ASP A 232 -2.96 2.96 -27.74
CA ASP A 232 -4.18 3.53 -27.22
C ASP A 232 -3.87 4.97 -26.75
N VAL A 233 -3.82 5.90 -27.71
CA VAL A 233 -3.54 7.32 -27.46
C VAL A 233 -4.69 7.91 -26.66
N HIS A 234 -4.37 8.53 -25.51
CA HIS A 234 -5.36 9.30 -24.75
C HIS A 234 -6.02 10.34 -25.68
N PRO A 235 -7.36 10.38 -25.77
CA PRO A 235 -8.06 11.29 -26.67
C PRO A 235 -7.95 12.77 -26.28
N ASP A 236 -7.36 13.09 -25.12
CA ASP A 236 -7.32 14.43 -24.52
C ASP A 236 -6.06 15.25 -24.84
N GLY A 237 -5.62 15.21 -26.09
CA GLY A 237 -4.61 16.12 -26.62
C GLY A 237 -3.18 15.58 -26.62
N PRO A 238 -2.17 16.46 -26.81
CA PRO A 238 -0.79 16.03 -26.98
C PRO A 238 -0.24 15.38 -25.70
N TYR A 239 0.70 14.45 -25.87
CA TYR A 239 1.41 13.81 -24.75
C TYR A 239 2.06 14.87 -23.85
N ASP A 240 1.71 14.86 -22.56
CA ASP A 240 2.21 15.85 -21.58
C ASP A 240 3.10 15.25 -20.48
N GLY A 241 3.30 13.92 -20.51
CA GLY A 241 4.13 13.16 -19.58
C GLY A 241 3.70 13.13 -18.10
N ARG A 242 2.55 13.73 -17.73
CA ARG A 242 2.14 13.76 -16.32
C ARG A 242 1.71 12.39 -15.82
N HIS A 243 0.96 11.65 -16.64
CA HIS A 243 0.46 10.31 -16.31
C HIS A 243 1.57 9.31 -15.92
N ARG A 244 2.75 9.44 -16.53
CA ARG A 244 3.92 8.55 -16.38
C ARG A 244 5.09 9.18 -15.62
N GLN A 245 4.86 10.33 -14.99
CA GLN A 245 5.84 11.10 -14.22
C GLN A 245 7.12 11.42 -15.02
N ASP A 246 6.99 11.65 -16.32
CA ASP A 246 8.08 12.02 -17.24
C ASP A 246 7.87 13.41 -17.88
N HIS A 247 6.92 14.20 -17.38
CA HIS A 247 6.76 15.60 -17.77
C HIS A 247 7.98 16.47 -17.42
N ARG A 248 8.80 16.05 -16.45
CA ARG A 248 10.05 16.70 -15.99
C ARG A 248 10.98 15.68 -15.33
N PRO A 249 12.29 15.97 -15.24
CA PRO A 249 13.21 15.15 -14.45
C PRO A 249 12.72 15.06 -13.01
N LEU A 250 12.81 13.88 -12.38
CA LEU A 250 12.28 13.64 -11.04
C LEU A 250 12.77 14.68 -10.01
N ARG A 251 14.05 15.07 -10.11
CA ARG A 251 14.68 16.08 -9.23
C ARG A 251 14.02 17.47 -9.32
N GLU A 252 13.35 17.77 -10.42
CA GLU A 252 12.69 19.05 -10.70
C GLU A 252 11.18 19.03 -10.46
N GLN A 253 10.58 17.85 -10.23
CA GLN A 253 9.15 17.74 -9.97
C GLN A 253 8.80 18.34 -8.59
N THR A 254 7.81 19.23 -8.56
CA THR A 254 7.38 19.91 -7.31
C THR A 254 6.19 19.24 -6.64
N THR A 255 5.43 18.47 -7.40
CA THR A 255 4.17 17.80 -7.02
C THR A 255 4.11 16.45 -7.74
N PRO A 256 3.52 15.41 -7.13
CA PRO A 256 3.22 14.17 -7.83
C PRO A 256 2.03 14.40 -8.76
N GLU A 257 2.20 14.06 -10.03
CA GLU A 257 1.16 14.23 -11.05
C GLU A 257 0.79 12.88 -11.66
N GLY A 258 -0.41 12.80 -12.26
CA GLY A 258 -0.82 11.62 -13.00
C GLY A 258 -1.09 10.40 -12.13
N HIS A 259 -0.86 9.21 -12.71
CA HIS A 259 -1.26 7.93 -12.12
C HIS A 259 -0.58 7.67 -10.77
N ALA A 260 -1.38 7.32 -9.76
CA ALA A 260 -0.89 7.21 -8.38
C ALA A 260 0.11 6.06 -8.21
N VAL A 261 -0.21 4.85 -8.69
CA VAL A 261 0.68 3.67 -8.55
C VAL A 261 2.04 3.89 -9.21
N ARG A 262 2.06 4.34 -10.47
CA ARG A 262 3.29 4.70 -11.20
C ARG A 262 4.18 5.64 -10.39
N ALA A 263 3.60 6.70 -9.85
CA ALA A 263 4.34 7.65 -9.02
C ALA A 263 4.91 6.99 -7.76
N MET A 264 4.11 6.22 -7.02
CA MET A 264 4.57 5.61 -5.77
C MET A 264 5.69 4.58 -5.98
N TYR A 265 5.60 3.79 -7.06
CA TYR A 265 6.64 2.80 -7.40
C TYR A 265 7.93 3.48 -7.84
N LEU A 266 7.83 4.52 -8.67
CA LEU A 266 8.99 5.35 -9.05
C LEU A 266 9.67 5.93 -7.82
N PHE A 267 8.90 6.51 -6.89
CA PHE A 267 9.46 7.16 -5.72
C PHE A 267 10.06 6.15 -4.72
N ALA A 268 9.50 4.95 -4.61
CA ALA A 268 10.09 3.87 -3.81
C ALA A 268 11.44 3.42 -4.38
N GLY A 269 11.53 3.18 -5.70
CA GLY A 269 12.79 2.83 -6.36
C GLY A 269 13.84 3.95 -6.26
N ALA A 270 13.41 5.19 -6.50
CA ALA A 270 14.28 6.36 -6.36
C ALA A 270 14.79 6.58 -4.93
N ALA A 271 13.99 6.28 -3.91
CA ALA A 271 14.44 6.34 -2.52
C ALA A 271 15.53 5.28 -2.22
N ALA A 272 15.41 4.08 -2.78
CA ALA A 272 16.44 3.05 -2.67
C ALA A 272 17.73 3.46 -3.39
N VAL A 273 17.65 4.00 -4.61
CA VAL A 273 18.81 4.53 -5.35
C VAL A 273 19.45 5.70 -4.60
N ALA A 274 18.68 6.67 -4.11
CA ALA A 274 19.19 7.82 -3.36
C ALA A 274 19.98 7.38 -2.12
N ARG A 275 19.50 6.34 -1.42
CA ARG A 275 20.16 5.79 -0.24
C ARG A 275 21.52 5.18 -0.61
N GLU A 276 21.56 4.35 -1.65
CA GLU A 276 22.78 3.65 -2.04
C GLU A 276 23.83 4.61 -2.61
N THR A 277 23.41 5.53 -3.47
CA THR A 277 24.28 6.51 -4.11
C THR A 277 24.62 7.72 -3.22
N ASN A 278 23.94 7.87 -2.09
CA ASN A 278 24.00 9.06 -1.23
C ASN A 278 23.63 10.36 -1.98
N ASP A 279 22.66 10.30 -2.90
CA ASP A 279 22.20 11.46 -3.68
C ASP A 279 21.26 12.35 -2.85
N GLU A 280 21.83 13.42 -2.28
CA GLU A 280 21.09 14.42 -1.51
C GLU A 280 20.06 15.19 -2.37
N SER A 281 20.31 15.36 -3.67
CA SER A 281 19.39 16.08 -4.57
C SER A 281 18.13 15.25 -4.87
N LEU A 282 18.31 13.94 -5.04
CA LEU A 282 17.20 13.00 -5.19
C LEU A 282 16.43 12.84 -3.88
N THR A 283 17.14 12.76 -2.75
CA THR A 283 16.53 12.76 -1.40
C THR A 283 15.63 13.98 -1.20
N ALA A 284 16.14 15.19 -1.48
CA ALA A 284 15.37 16.43 -1.33
C ALA A 284 14.15 16.50 -2.26
N ALA A 285 14.23 15.88 -3.45
CA ALA A 285 13.09 15.77 -4.36
C ALA A 285 12.01 14.85 -3.79
N LEU A 286 12.40 13.70 -3.25
CA LEU A 286 11.48 12.73 -2.66
C LEU A 286 10.83 13.26 -1.38
N GLU A 287 11.56 13.96 -0.51
CA GLU A 287 10.99 14.63 0.66
C GLU A 287 9.93 15.68 0.27
N ARG A 288 10.21 16.47 -0.78
CA ARG A 288 9.28 17.47 -1.32
C ARG A 288 8.01 16.81 -1.87
N LEU A 289 8.15 15.77 -2.67
CA LEU A 289 7.04 15.02 -3.26
C LEU A 289 6.21 14.34 -2.16
N TRP A 290 6.87 13.69 -1.20
CA TRP A 290 6.22 13.09 -0.02
C TRP A 290 5.41 14.12 0.76
N THR A 291 6.00 15.28 1.04
CA THR A 291 5.33 16.36 1.76
C THR A 291 4.09 16.82 1.01
N ASN A 292 4.16 17.02 -0.31
CA ASN A 292 2.98 17.41 -1.10
C ASN A 292 1.89 16.33 -1.04
N THR A 293 2.24 15.07 -1.28
CA THR A 293 1.29 13.94 -1.22
C THR A 293 0.57 13.92 0.12
N THR A 294 1.33 13.84 1.22
CA THR A 294 0.78 13.56 2.56
C THR A 294 0.09 14.74 3.22
N THR A 295 0.40 15.97 2.80
CA THR A 295 -0.19 17.17 3.40
C THR A 295 -1.28 17.82 2.54
N ARG A 296 -1.38 17.48 1.25
CA ARG A 296 -2.30 18.15 0.30
C ARG A 296 -3.10 17.20 -0.58
N ARG A 297 -2.60 16.00 -0.89
CA ARG A 297 -3.20 15.09 -1.89
C ARG A 297 -3.43 13.67 -1.37
N MET A 298 -3.57 13.52 -0.05
CA MET A 298 -3.84 12.25 0.62
C MET A 298 -5.13 12.35 1.44
N TYR A 299 -5.96 11.33 1.30
CA TYR A 299 -7.20 11.19 2.08
C TYR A 299 -6.90 10.80 3.53
N LEU A 300 -7.87 11.01 4.44
CA LEU A 300 -7.73 10.66 5.85
C LEU A 300 -7.39 9.17 6.08
N THR A 301 -7.85 8.30 5.19
CA THR A 301 -7.59 6.84 5.21
C THR A 301 -6.18 6.47 4.72
N GLY A 302 -5.36 7.44 4.29
CA GLY A 302 -4.07 7.20 3.64
C GLY A 302 -4.17 6.90 2.14
N GLY A 303 -5.39 6.76 1.60
CA GLY A 303 -5.60 6.60 0.17
C GLY A 303 -5.11 7.81 -0.64
N VAL A 304 -4.63 7.55 -1.86
CA VAL A 304 -4.19 8.56 -2.82
C VAL A 304 -4.78 8.26 -4.20
N GLY A 305 -4.98 9.30 -5.01
CA GLY A 305 -5.71 9.21 -6.27
C GLY A 305 -7.14 9.74 -6.11
N SER A 306 -7.40 10.94 -6.60
CA SER A 306 -8.66 11.66 -6.43
C SER A 306 -9.57 11.57 -7.66
N SER A 307 -9.11 10.93 -8.75
CA SER A 307 -9.81 10.89 -10.02
C SER A 307 -9.77 9.53 -10.71
N TYR A 308 -10.94 9.13 -11.22
CA TYR A 308 -11.11 7.99 -12.12
C TYR A 308 -10.51 8.19 -13.51
N HIS A 309 -10.29 9.44 -13.92
CA HIS A 309 -9.84 9.75 -15.29
C HIS A 309 -8.37 9.36 -15.52
N ASN A 310 -7.54 9.46 -14.49
CA ASN A 310 -6.10 9.18 -14.57
C ASN A 310 -5.62 8.23 -13.46
N GLU A 311 -6.57 7.62 -12.73
CA GLU A 311 -6.31 6.72 -11.59
C GLU A 311 -5.33 7.35 -10.58
N GLY A 312 -5.44 8.67 -10.39
CA GLY A 312 -4.27 9.46 -10.02
C GLY A 312 -4.55 10.80 -9.36
N PHE A 313 -3.48 11.57 -9.23
CA PHE A 313 -3.50 12.88 -8.59
C PHE A 313 -4.20 13.91 -9.47
N THR A 314 -4.89 14.85 -8.82
CA THR A 314 -5.45 16.05 -9.46
C THR A 314 -4.70 17.30 -9.01
N THR A 315 -5.24 18.06 -8.06
CA THR A 315 -4.64 19.30 -7.56
C THR A 315 -4.64 19.32 -6.03
N ASP A 316 -3.84 20.21 -5.46
CA ASP A 316 -3.73 20.33 -4.00
C ASP A 316 -5.11 20.58 -3.35
N PHE A 317 -5.43 19.77 -2.35
CA PHE A 317 -6.68 19.78 -1.57
C PHE A 317 -7.96 19.38 -2.34
N ASP A 318 -7.83 18.86 -3.55
CA ASP A 318 -8.94 18.24 -4.29
C ASP A 318 -9.12 16.77 -3.87
N LEU A 319 -9.90 16.56 -2.81
CA LEU A 319 -10.11 15.26 -2.18
C LEU A 319 -11.62 14.96 -2.05
N PRO A 320 -12.35 14.74 -3.16
CA PRO A 320 -13.77 14.38 -3.09
C PRO A 320 -13.96 12.98 -2.48
N ASN A 321 -14.88 12.82 -1.53
CA ASN A 321 -15.09 11.54 -0.84
C ASN A 321 -15.81 10.50 -1.70
N GLU A 322 -16.89 10.92 -2.37
CA GLU A 322 -17.78 10.05 -3.14
C GLU A 322 -17.11 9.56 -4.44
N THR A 323 -16.43 10.45 -5.16
CA THR A 323 -15.78 10.14 -6.45
C THR A 323 -14.27 9.94 -6.32
N SER A 324 -13.76 9.74 -5.10
CA SER A 324 -12.36 9.37 -4.85
C SER A 324 -11.97 8.13 -5.66
N TYR A 325 -10.70 7.99 -6.04
CA TYR A 325 -10.22 6.72 -6.61
C TYR A 325 -9.57 5.86 -5.54
N CYS A 326 -8.54 6.38 -4.85
CA CYS A 326 -7.90 5.70 -3.72
C CYS A 326 -7.59 4.23 -4.02
N GLU A 327 -6.89 3.98 -5.13
CA GLU A 327 -6.66 2.63 -5.63
C GLU A 327 -5.97 1.74 -4.58
N SER A 328 -6.41 0.48 -4.47
CA SER A 328 -5.79 -0.52 -3.59
C SER A 328 -4.29 -0.71 -3.90
N CYS A 329 -3.86 -0.70 -5.16
CA CYS A 329 -2.43 -0.73 -5.50
C CYS A 329 -1.70 0.54 -5.10
N ALA A 330 -2.35 1.70 -5.09
CA ALA A 330 -1.72 2.94 -4.65
C ALA A 330 -1.50 2.93 -3.13
N ALA A 331 -2.37 2.26 -2.35
CA ALA A 331 -2.12 1.97 -0.94
C ALA A 331 -0.87 1.08 -0.77
N VAL A 332 -0.71 0.03 -1.59
CA VAL A 332 0.51 -0.80 -1.59
C VAL A 332 1.76 0.03 -1.91
N GLY A 333 1.69 0.86 -2.94
CA GLY A 333 2.78 1.76 -3.33
C GLY A 333 3.13 2.77 -2.23
N MET A 334 2.14 3.36 -1.57
CA MET A 334 2.35 4.27 -0.43
C MET A 334 3.09 3.59 0.72
N VAL A 335 2.75 2.35 1.05
CA VAL A 335 3.45 1.59 2.10
C VAL A 335 4.91 1.36 1.71
N ARG A 336 5.17 0.91 0.49
CA ARG A 336 6.54 0.66 0.01
C ARG A 336 7.38 1.94 -0.08
N TRP A 337 6.79 3.04 -0.56
CA TRP A 337 7.47 4.33 -0.59
C TRP A 337 7.76 4.86 0.82
N GLY A 338 6.81 4.76 1.74
CA GLY A 338 7.01 5.15 3.15
C GLY A 338 8.12 4.34 3.83
N GLN A 339 8.16 3.03 3.60
CA GLN A 339 9.25 2.17 4.08
C GLN A 339 10.60 2.57 3.47
N ALA A 340 10.66 2.81 2.16
CA ALA A 340 11.88 3.24 1.50
C ALA A 340 12.38 4.60 2.02
N MET A 341 11.47 5.56 2.27
CA MET A 341 11.80 6.86 2.86
C MET A 341 12.27 6.75 4.31
N PHE A 342 11.69 5.86 5.12
CA PHE A 342 12.19 5.58 6.46
C PHE A 342 13.62 5.01 6.41
N ARG A 343 13.90 4.06 5.52
CA ARG A 343 15.27 3.52 5.34
C ARG A 343 16.27 4.61 4.90
N LEU A 344 15.82 5.56 4.09
CA LEU A 344 16.63 6.67 3.58
C LEU A 344 16.91 7.73 4.66
N THR A 345 15.90 8.13 5.42
CA THR A 345 15.93 9.34 6.27
C THR A 345 15.92 9.06 7.76
N ARG A 346 15.37 7.91 8.19
CA ARG A 346 15.14 7.48 9.57
C ARG A 346 14.06 8.24 10.32
N GLU A 347 13.26 9.04 9.61
CA GLU A 347 12.20 9.83 10.24
C GLU A 347 10.94 8.99 10.47
N ALA A 348 10.40 8.98 11.68
CA ALA A 348 9.22 8.16 12.00
C ALA A 348 7.94 8.64 11.29
N THR A 349 7.90 9.88 10.80
CA THR A 349 6.71 10.43 10.12
C THR A 349 6.31 9.62 8.89
N TYR A 350 7.26 8.93 8.24
CA TYR A 350 6.98 8.03 7.13
C TYR A 350 6.21 6.80 7.62
N LEU A 351 6.60 6.26 8.78
CA LEU A 351 5.99 5.09 9.41
C LEU A 351 4.58 5.36 9.96
N ASP A 352 4.28 6.60 10.38
CA ASP A 352 2.91 7.01 10.75
C ASP A 352 1.95 6.95 9.56
N VAL A 353 2.44 7.32 8.36
CA VAL A 353 1.66 7.21 7.13
C VAL A 353 1.53 5.74 6.73
N VAL A 354 2.60 4.95 6.84
CA VAL A 354 2.53 3.50 6.61
C VAL A 354 1.47 2.86 7.51
N GLU A 355 1.48 3.16 8.81
CA GLU A 355 0.48 2.68 9.76
C GLU A 355 -0.94 3.09 9.34
N ARG A 356 -1.16 4.38 9.04
CA ARG A 356 -2.45 4.88 8.58
C ARG A 356 -2.94 4.15 7.34
N VAL A 357 -2.08 3.96 6.33
CA VAL A 357 -2.46 3.29 5.08
C VAL A 357 -2.81 1.83 5.36
N LEU A 358 -1.97 1.11 6.13
CA LEU A 358 -2.17 -0.29 6.47
C LEU A 358 -3.53 -0.53 7.15
N TYR A 359 -3.82 0.17 8.25
CA TYR A 359 -5.04 -0.05 9.03
C TYR A 359 -6.33 0.50 8.38
N ASN A 360 -6.23 1.23 7.27
CA ASN A 360 -7.38 1.88 6.63
C ASN A 360 -7.48 1.53 5.14
N ALA A 361 -6.92 2.34 4.24
CA ALA A 361 -7.10 2.16 2.79
C ALA A 361 -6.65 0.77 2.30
N PHE A 362 -5.54 0.24 2.84
CA PHE A 362 -5.05 -1.08 2.47
C PHE A 362 -5.98 -2.21 2.94
N LEU A 363 -6.31 -2.28 4.24
CA LEU A 363 -7.19 -3.35 4.72
C LEU A 363 -8.62 -3.22 4.19
N ALA A 364 -9.09 -2.02 3.87
CA ALA A 364 -10.37 -1.84 3.18
C ALA A 364 -10.40 -2.58 1.83
N SER A 365 -9.24 -2.74 1.19
CA SER A 365 -9.10 -3.35 -0.13
C SER A 365 -9.48 -4.84 -0.18
N LEU A 366 -9.54 -5.53 0.96
CA LEU A 366 -9.84 -6.96 1.08
C LEU A 366 -11.06 -7.19 1.97
N SER A 367 -11.97 -8.08 1.58
CA SER A 367 -13.08 -8.50 2.43
C SER A 367 -12.59 -9.30 3.64
N LEU A 368 -13.38 -9.30 4.71
CA LEU A 368 -13.11 -10.14 5.89
C LEU A 368 -13.16 -11.64 5.57
N SER A 369 -13.80 -12.03 4.47
CA SER A 369 -13.78 -13.39 3.93
C SER A 369 -12.51 -13.73 3.14
N GLY A 370 -11.74 -12.73 2.69
CA GLY A 370 -10.49 -12.93 1.96
C GLY A 370 -10.63 -13.20 0.45
N ASP A 371 -11.84 -13.16 -0.11
CA ASP A 371 -12.16 -13.56 -1.50
C ASP A 371 -12.82 -12.45 -2.35
N ARG A 372 -12.98 -11.23 -1.79
CA ARG A 372 -13.48 -10.07 -2.54
C ARG A 372 -12.61 -8.84 -2.29
N PHE A 373 -12.50 -8.01 -3.32
CA PHE A 373 -11.55 -6.90 -3.37
C PHE A 373 -12.22 -5.62 -3.81
N PHE A 374 -11.78 -4.49 -3.25
CA PHE A 374 -11.96 -3.20 -3.89
C PHE A 374 -10.81 -2.95 -4.87
N TYR A 375 -11.13 -2.24 -5.96
CA TYR A 375 -10.11 -1.57 -6.76
C TYR A 375 -10.02 -0.10 -6.30
N PRO A 376 -11.11 0.70 -6.30
CA PRO A 376 -11.14 2.01 -5.62
C PRO A 376 -11.61 1.89 -4.16
N ASN A 377 -11.03 2.68 -3.24
CA ASN A 377 -11.40 2.71 -1.82
C ASN A 377 -12.05 4.05 -1.43
N HIS A 378 -13.38 4.12 -1.56
CA HIS A 378 -14.14 5.36 -1.34
C HIS A 378 -14.29 5.75 0.14
N LEU A 379 -14.51 7.05 0.40
CA LEU A 379 -14.81 7.59 1.73
C LEU A 379 -16.29 7.93 1.91
N ALA A 380 -17.08 7.86 0.83
CA ALA A 380 -18.53 7.95 0.87
C ALA A 380 -19.15 7.04 -0.22
N CYS A 381 -20.25 6.39 0.11
CA CYS A 381 -21.07 5.57 -0.78
C CYS A 381 -22.52 6.01 -0.60
N THR A 382 -23.26 6.27 -1.69
CA THR A 382 -24.66 6.76 -1.65
C THR A 382 -25.71 5.65 -1.55
N GLY A 383 -25.30 4.38 -1.38
CA GLY A 383 -26.20 3.23 -1.32
C GLY A 383 -26.87 2.88 -2.66
N GLY A 384 -26.50 3.54 -3.75
CA GLY A 384 -26.94 3.27 -5.13
C GLY A 384 -25.76 2.97 -6.06
N ASP A 385 -25.97 3.14 -7.37
CA ASP A 385 -24.88 3.05 -8.34
C ASP A 385 -23.88 4.19 -8.14
N HIS A 386 -22.60 3.92 -8.38
CA HIS A 386 -21.56 4.96 -8.36
C HIS A 386 -21.91 6.06 -9.38
N PRO A 387 -21.72 7.36 -9.08
CA PRO A 387 -22.05 8.45 -10.00
C PRO A 387 -21.44 8.29 -11.39
N HIS A 388 -20.20 7.79 -11.45
CA HIS A 388 -19.51 7.52 -12.70
C HIS A 388 -20.02 6.27 -13.45
N ALA A 389 -20.83 5.39 -12.84
CA ALA A 389 -21.41 4.24 -13.55
C ALA A 389 -22.43 4.65 -14.63
N ARG A 390 -22.86 5.93 -14.62
CA ARG A 390 -23.74 6.53 -15.64
C ARG A 390 -22.98 7.25 -16.74
N VAL A 391 -21.65 7.32 -16.64
CA VAL A 391 -20.77 7.91 -17.64
C VAL A 391 -20.45 6.84 -18.68
N PRO A 392 -20.57 7.13 -20.00
CA PRO A 392 -20.19 6.21 -21.06
C PRO A 392 -18.77 5.65 -20.86
N GLU A 393 -18.55 4.37 -21.21
CA GLU A 393 -17.27 3.65 -21.05
C GLU A 393 -16.10 4.35 -21.74
N ASP A 394 -16.34 5.00 -22.87
CA ASP A 394 -15.37 5.81 -23.61
C ASP A 394 -15.01 7.14 -22.93
N ALA A 395 -15.73 7.53 -21.88
CA ALA A 395 -15.53 8.78 -21.15
C ALA A 395 -14.86 8.61 -19.77
N TRP A 396 -14.55 7.38 -19.33
CA TRP A 396 -13.69 7.12 -18.18
C TRP A 396 -12.51 6.22 -18.59
N HIS A 397 -11.29 6.74 -18.55
CA HIS A 397 -10.07 6.00 -18.91
C HIS A 397 -9.52 5.13 -17.76
N SER A 398 -10.41 4.60 -16.92
CA SER A 398 -10.05 3.62 -15.89
C SER A 398 -10.35 2.24 -16.44
N TYR A 399 -9.47 1.27 -16.21
CA TYR A 399 -9.68 -0.11 -16.69
C TYR A 399 -10.67 -0.92 -15.83
N SER A 400 -11.16 -0.33 -14.74
CA SER A 400 -12.14 -0.94 -13.83
C SER A 400 -13.42 -0.11 -13.77
N PRO A 401 -14.61 -0.76 -13.94
CA PRO A 401 -15.87 -0.06 -13.82
C PRO A 401 -16.05 0.52 -12.41
N PRO A 402 -16.59 1.73 -12.28
CA PRO A 402 -16.78 2.38 -10.99
C PRO A 402 -17.80 1.59 -10.13
N SER A 403 -17.38 1.17 -8.95
CA SER A 403 -18.16 0.27 -8.08
C SER A 403 -17.95 0.62 -6.61
N TYR A 404 -19.05 0.70 -5.85
CA TYR A 404 -19.02 0.78 -4.39
C TYR A 404 -18.97 -0.59 -3.71
N ARG A 405 -18.82 -1.68 -4.46
CA ARG A 405 -18.86 -3.05 -3.93
C ARG A 405 -17.52 -3.73 -4.10
N ARG A 406 -17.15 -4.54 -3.11
CA ARG A 406 -16.07 -5.51 -3.31
C ARG A 406 -16.51 -6.58 -4.30
N GLU A 407 -15.63 -6.93 -5.21
CA GLU A 407 -15.88 -7.90 -6.28
C GLU A 407 -14.95 -9.10 -6.12
N ALA A 408 -15.36 -10.26 -6.62
CA ALA A 408 -14.47 -11.43 -6.62
C ALA A 408 -13.19 -11.16 -7.43
N TRP A 409 -13.32 -10.40 -8.52
CA TRP A 409 -12.20 -9.93 -9.33
C TRP A 409 -12.59 -8.62 -10.04
N PRO A 410 -12.11 -7.44 -9.59
CA PRO A 410 -12.54 -6.16 -10.14
C PRO A 410 -11.81 -5.81 -11.45
N GLY A 411 -12.52 -5.83 -12.59
CA GLY A 411 -11.99 -5.36 -13.89
C GLY A 411 -10.68 -6.03 -14.34
N ILE A 412 -9.74 -5.25 -14.90
CA ILE A 412 -8.36 -5.68 -15.24
C ILE A 412 -7.52 -5.77 -13.95
N ALA A 413 -7.97 -6.57 -12.97
CA ALA A 413 -7.53 -6.46 -11.58
C ALA A 413 -6.04 -6.76 -11.38
N CYS A 414 -5.22 -5.71 -11.30
CA CYS A 414 -3.88 -5.74 -10.73
C CYS A 414 -3.92 -5.87 -9.19
N CYS A 415 -5.01 -5.40 -8.56
CA CYS A 415 -5.18 -5.27 -7.11
C CYS A 415 -5.14 -6.59 -6.33
N PRO A 416 -5.87 -7.68 -6.68
CA PRO A 416 -5.94 -8.87 -5.84
C PRO A 416 -4.57 -9.51 -5.49
N PRO A 417 -3.70 -9.83 -6.47
CA PRO A 417 -2.38 -10.36 -6.14
C PRO A 417 -1.46 -9.29 -5.53
N ASN A 418 -1.68 -7.99 -5.79
CA ASN A 418 -0.91 -6.90 -5.19
C ASN A 418 -1.20 -6.72 -3.69
N VAL A 419 -2.47 -6.85 -3.29
CA VAL A 419 -2.89 -6.86 -1.89
C VAL A 419 -2.33 -8.09 -1.18
N ALA A 420 -2.42 -9.25 -1.82
CA ALA A 420 -1.90 -10.52 -1.29
C ALA A 420 -0.40 -10.43 -0.94
N ARG A 421 0.43 -9.88 -1.84
CA ARG A 421 1.88 -9.79 -1.58
C ARG A 421 2.25 -8.83 -0.46
N LEU A 422 1.55 -7.69 -0.32
CA LEU A 422 1.85 -6.78 0.77
C LEU A 422 1.45 -7.39 2.12
N LEU A 423 0.34 -8.13 2.15
CA LEU A 423 -0.08 -8.83 3.35
C LEU A 423 0.91 -9.96 3.74
N GLY A 424 1.45 -10.67 2.75
CA GLY A 424 2.51 -11.67 2.96
C GLY A 424 3.80 -11.02 3.45
N GLU A 425 4.14 -9.86 2.91
CA GLU A 425 5.34 -9.09 3.23
C GLU A 425 5.28 -8.40 4.60
N PHE A 426 4.08 -8.02 5.07
CA PHE A 426 3.87 -7.15 6.24
C PHE A 426 4.72 -7.46 7.48
N PRO A 427 4.92 -8.71 7.94
CA PRO A 427 5.67 -8.96 9.18
C PRO A 427 7.09 -8.39 9.17
N ARG A 428 7.74 -8.30 7.99
CA ARG A 428 9.07 -7.69 7.88
C ARG A 428 9.10 -6.20 8.22
N TYR A 429 7.94 -5.54 8.20
CA TYR A 429 7.78 -4.12 8.49
C TYR A 429 7.49 -3.82 9.98
N LEU A 430 7.40 -4.85 10.82
CA LEU A 430 7.28 -4.70 12.27
C LEU A 430 8.59 -4.19 12.89
N PHE A 431 9.72 -4.61 12.33
CA PHE A 431 11.04 -4.29 12.85
C PHE A 431 11.98 -3.79 11.77
N SER A 432 12.94 -2.97 12.16
CA SER A 432 14.12 -2.66 11.36
C SER A 432 15.37 -2.72 12.22
N GLN A 433 16.51 -3.02 11.64
CA GLN A 433 17.78 -3.08 12.35
C GLN A 433 18.84 -2.23 11.65
N ALA A 434 19.67 -1.55 12.44
CA ALA A 434 20.85 -0.81 12.01
C ALA A 434 21.96 -1.00 13.04
N GLU A 435 23.05 -1.69 12.69
CA GLU A 435 24.12 -2.05 13.65
C GLU A 435 23.53 -2.69 14.92
N ARG A 436 23.66 -2.00 16.07
CA ARG A 436 23.17 -2.39 17.40
C ARG A 436 21.83 -1.74 17.77
N THR A 437 21.13 -1.14 16.82
CA THR A 437 19.83 -0.52 17.07
C THR A 437 18.73 -1.37 16.44
N VAL A 438 17.75 -1.76 17.26
CA VAL A 438 16.51 -2.40 16.82
C VAL A 438 15.37 -1.40 16.91
N TYR A 439 14.73 -1.13 15.78
CA TYR A 439 13.55 -0.28 15.69
C TYR A 439 12.30 -1.15 15.70
N VAL A 440 11.37 -0.85 16.60
CA VAL A 440 10.00 -1.38 16.57
C VAL A 440 9.17 -0.36 15.79
N THR A 441 8.96 -0.64 14.51
CA THR A 441 8.40 0.30 13.54
C THR A 441 6.89 0.19 13.42
N GLN A 442 6.31 -0.98 13.69
CA GLN A 442 4.86 -1.21 13.75
C GLN A 442 4.55 -2.15 14.92
N TYR A 443 3.33 -2.06 15.45
CA TYR A 443 2.92 -2.83 16.63
C TYR A 443 1.99 -3.97 16.25
N ALA A 444 2.42 -5.20 16.56
CA ALA A 444 1.64 -6.43 16.41
C ALA A 444 2.20 -7.50 17.36
N GLU A 445 1.33 -8.41 17.81
CA GLU A 445 1.70 -9.61 18.56
C GLU A 445 2.67 -10.46 17.72
N SER A 446 3.94 -10.52 18.14
CA SER A 446 5.01 -11.06 17.29
C SER A 446 6.25 -11.48 18.07
N GLN A 447 7.17 -12.14 17.39
CA GLN A 447 8.52 -12.41 17.87
C GLN A 447 9.53 -12.04 16.77
N LEU A 448 10.59 -11.33 17.17
CA LEU A 448 11.78 -11.10 16.35
C LEU A 448 12.90 -12.00 16.86
N LYS A 449 13.56 -12.71 15.96
CA LYS A 449 14.81 -13.45 16.20
C LYS A 449 15.92 -12.80 15.39
N THR A 450 16.87 -12.18 16.06
CA THR A 450 17.96 -11.46 15.38
C THR A 450 19.32 -11.72 16.04
N GLU A 451 20.38 -11.18 15.45
CA GLU A 451 21.72 -11.17 16.01
C GLU A 451 22.20 -9.72 16.17
N ILE A 452 22.80 -9.43 17.32
CA ILE A 452 23.41 -8.13 17.61
C ILE A 452 24.83 -8.36 18.08
N ASP A 453 25.81 -7.79 17.38
CA ASP A 453 27.25 -8.03 17.60
C ASP A 453 27.65 -9.52 17.63
N GLY A 454 26.89 -10.37 16.92
CA GLY A 454 27.09 -11.82 16.83
C GLY A 454 26.46 -12.63 17.96
N GLU A 455 25.78 -11.97 18.90
CA GLU A 455 25.00 -12.63 19.95
C GLU A 455 23.53 -12.77 19.52
N PRO A 456 22.91 -13.96 19.62
CA PRO A 456 21.49 -14.13 19.37
C PRO A 456 20.63 -13.36 20.37
N VAL A 457 19.63 -12.64 19.86
CA VAL A 457 18.66 -11.87 20.64
C VAL A 457 17.26 -12.13 20.12
N ASP A 458 16.39 -12.60 21.01
CA ASP A 458 14.97 -12.78 20.73
C ASP A 458 14.16 -11.69 21.44
N ILE A 459 13.27 -11.01 20.72
CA ILE A 459 12.36 -10.00 21.26
C ILE A 459 10.93 -10.47 21.02
N THR A 460 10.23 -10.81 22.09
CA THR A 460 8.79 -11.13 22.03
C THR A 460 7.99 -9.85 22.28
N VAL A 461 6.97 -9.60 21.47
CA VAL A 461 6.04 -8.48 21.59
C VAL A 461 4.64 -9.03 21.85
N GLU A 462 4.07 -8.69 23.00
CA GLU A 462 2.70 -9.02 23.39
C GLU A 462 1.82 -7.76 23.35
N THR A 463 0.74 -7.78 22.57
CA THR A 463 -0.18 -6.65 22.43
C THR A 463 -1.51 -7.03 21.77
N ASP A 464 -2.59 -6.38 22.19
CA ASP A 464 -3.90 -6.42 21.54
C ASP A 464 -4.09 -5.31 20.50
N TYR A 465 -3.01 -4.65 20.08
CA TYR A 465 -3.02 -3.62 19.03
C TYR A 465 -3.69 -4.15 17.75
N PRO A 466 -4.61 -3.40 17.11
CA PRO A 466 -4.93 -1.98 17.32
C PRO A 466 -6.04 -1.68 18.34
N TRP A 467 -6.53 -2.69 19.08
CA TRP A 467 -7.66 -2.53 19.98
C TRP A 467 -7.26 -1.90 21.32
N GLY A 468 -6.14 -2.33 21.89
CA GLY A 468 -5.51 -1.67 23.02
C GLY A 468 -4.17 -1.04 22.65
N GLY A 469 -3.66 -0.21 23.55
CA GLY A 469 -2.41 0.53 23.37
C GLY A 469 -1.28 0.07 24.28
N THR A 470 -1.44 -1.07 24.96
CA THR A 470 -0.37 -1.66 25.77
C THR A 470 0.45 -2.59 24.89
N VAL A 471 1.76 -2.37 24.84
CA VAL A 471 2.73 -3.17 24.10
C VAL A 471 3.80 -3.59 25.09
N SER A 472 3.89 -4.88 25.38
CA SER A 472 4.88 -5.45 26.29
C SER A 472 5.93 -6.19 25.50
N LEU A 473 7.19 -5.84 25.68
CA LEU A 473 8.32 -6.50 25.04
C LEU A 473 9.13 -7.26 26.08
N THR A 474 9.51 -8.49 25.77
CA THR A 474 10.42 -9.30 26.58
C THR A 474 11.65 -9.64 25.76
N VAL A 475 12.83 -9.33 26.30
CA VAL A 475 14.12 -9.66 25.68
C VAL A 475 14.62 -11.00 26.23
N THR A 476 14.93 -11.94 25.34
CA THR A 476 15.52 -13.25 25.69
C THR A 476 16.89 -13.37 25.03
N LEU A 477 17.92 -13.70 25.81
CA LEU A 477 19.31 -13.76 25.36
C LEU A 477 20.15 -14.65 26.29
N ASP A 478 21.18 -15.31 25.75
CA ASP A 478 22.10 -16.14 26.55
C ASP A 478 23.23 -15.32 27.20
N THR A 479 23.68 -14.27 26.51
CA THR A 479 24.80 -13.41 26.92
C THR A 479 24.33 -11.95 27.04
N PRO A 480 24.51 -11.27 28.20
CA PRO A 480 24.16 -9.86 28.35
C PRO A 480 24.75 -8.97 27.26
N THR A 481 23.89 -8.35 26.45
CA THR A 481 24.28 -7.67 25.20
C THR A 481 23.90 -6.19 25.25
N MET A 482 24.79 -5.32 24.78
CA MET A 482 24.57 -3.87 24.72
C MET A 482 23.93 -3.51 23.38
N PHE A 483 22.70 -2.98 23.41
CA PHE A 483 22.02 -2.54 22.20
C PHE A 483 20.94 -1.49 22.50
N GLU A 484 20.56 -0.74 21.48
CA GLU A 484 19.52 0.27 21.55
C GLU A 484 18.19 -0.29 21.03
N LEU A 485 17.13 -0.16 21.82
CA LEU A 485 15.77 -0.43 21.40
C LEU A 485 15.04 0.90 21.15
N CYS A 486 14.56 1.10 19.92
CA CYS A 486 13.84 2.29 19.48
C CYS A 486 12.36 1.98 19.28
N LEU A 487 11.48 2.50 20.16
CA LEU A 487 10.03 2.30 20.06
C LEU A 487 9.37 3.50 19.40
N ARG A 488 8.68 3.31 18.26
CA ARG A 488 8.00 4.42 17.58
C ARG A 488 6.89 5.00 18.46
N ILE A 489 6.84 6.32 18.63
CA ILE A 489 5.64 6.98 19.18
C ILE A 489 4.74 7.34 18.00
N PRO A 490 3.55 6.73 17.84
CA PRO A 490 2.66 7.11 16.76
C PRO A 490 2.22 8.55 16.90
N ARG A 491 2.22 9.32 15.81
CA ARG A 491 1.86 10.75 15.83
C ARG A 491 0.45 11.05 16.38
N TRP A 492 -0.45 10.07 16.35
CA TRP A 492 -1.79 10.23 16.91
C TRP A 492 -1.84 10.12 18.44
N CYS A 493 -0.79 9.58 19.06
CA CYS A 493 -0.73 9.29 20.48
C CYS A 493 -0.33 10.53 21.27
N GLU A 494 -1.10 10.84 22.32
CA GLU A 494 -0.77 11.87 23.28
C GLU A 494 -0.38 11.23 24.62
N ASN A 495 0.67 11.76 25.26
CA ASN A 495 1.16 11.30 26.57
C ASN A 495 1.53 9.80 26.62
N PRO A 496 2.38 9.30 25.70
CA PRO A 496 2.90 7.94 25.79
C PRO A 496 3.67 7.74 27.11
N ARG A 497 3.66 6.51 27.62
CA ARG A 497 4.42 6.12 28.81
C ARG A 497 5.20 4.86 28.52
N VAL A 498 6.42 4.79 29.01
CA VAL A 498 7.24 3.59 28.92
C VAL A 498 7.90 3.27 30.25
N THR A 499 7.95 1.99 30.58
CA THR A 499 8.75 1.48 31.69
C THR A 499 9.69 0.39 31.22
N VAL A 500 10.88 0.32 31.82
CA VAL A 500 11.84 -0.77 31.64
C VAL A 500 12.04 -1.42 33.00
N ASP A 501 11.79 -2.72 33.13
CA ASP A 501 11.83 -3.45 34.40
C ASP A 501 10.99 -2.75 35.51
N ALA A 502 9.80 -2.25 35.11
CA ALA A 502 8.88 -1.43 35.91
C ALA A 502 9.39 -0.04 36.36
N GLU A 503 10.56 0.41 35.90
CA GLU A 503 11.06 1.77 36.11
C GLU A 503 10.67 2.70 34.97
N SER A 504 10.11 3.88 35.29
CA SER A 504 9.69 4.85 34.29
C SER A 504 10.87 5.44 33.52
N VAL A 505 10.78 5.37 32.20
CA VAL A 505 11.69 6.10 31.31
C VAL A 505 11.03 7.45 30.97
N PRO A 506 11.74 8.59 31.11
CA PRO A 506 11.23 9.89 30.69
C PRO A 506 10.97 9.90 29.19
N VAL A 507 9.77 10.32 28.78
CA VAL A 507 9.39 10.51 27.39
C VAL A 507 9.03 11.97 27.17
N THR A 508 9.58 12.59 26.12
CA THR A 508 9.15 13.93 25.72
C THR A 508 8.06 13.84 24.66
N SER A 509 7.13 14.80 24.66
CA SER A 509 5.97 14.79 23.76
C SER A 509 6.34 14.92 22.27
N ASP A 510 7.56 15.38 21.97
CA ASP A 510 7.99 15.74 20.63
C ASP A 510 8.92 14.65 20.02
N GLU A 511 9.22 13.58 20.77
CA GLU A 511 10.01 12.45 20.31
C GLU A 511 9.19 11.54 19.38
N ALA A 512 9.78 11.19 18.23
CA ALA A 512 9.17 10.26 17.28
C ALA A 512 9.53 8.79 17.60
N PHE A 513 10.60 8.60 18.36
CA PHE A 513 11.05 7.32 18.91
C PHE A 513 11.45 7.49 20.38
N ILE A 514 11.15 6.50 21.20
CA ILE A 514 11.73 6.33 22.54
C ILE A 514 13.01 5.52 22.38
N HIS A 515 14.14 6.08 22.77
CA HIS A 515 15.46 5.47 22.66
C HIS A 515 15.87 4.84 23.99
N ILE A 516 16.10 3.53 24.00
CA ILE A 516 16.51 2.77 25.19
C ILE A 516 17.84 2.06 24.88
N ASP A 517 18.96 2.76 25.12
CA ASP A 517 20.32 2.25 24.92
C ASP A 517 20.92 1.76 26.25
N ARG A 518 20.96 0.44 26.43
CA ARG A 518 21.48 -0.20 27.65
C ARG A 518 22.03 -1.60 27.39
N GLN A 519 22.66 -2.15 28.44
CA GLN A 519 22.94 -3.58 28.49
C GLN A 519 21.67 -4.32 28.90
N TRP A 520 21.22 -5.22 28.03
CA TRP A 520 20.06 -6.06 28.25
C TRP A 520 20.47 -7.39 28.87
N HIS A 521 19.64 -7.87 29.81
CA HIS A 521 19.76 -9.19 30.41
C HIS A 521 18.58 -10.07 30.01
N ASP A 522 18.75 -11.38 30.20
CA ASP A 522 17.68 -12.34 29.93
C ASP A 522 16.45 -12.03 30.80
N GLY A 523 15.30 -11.89 30.14
CA GLY A 523 14.02 -11.60 30.77
C GLY A 523 13.78 -10.12 31.09
N ASP A 524 14.65 -9.19 30.70
CA ASP A 524 14.38 -7.74 30.80
C ASP A 524 13.10 -7.40 30.01
N THR A 525 12.26 -6.52 30.57
CA THR A 525 10.96 -6.16 29.97
C THR A 525 10.84 -4.68 29.68
N VAL A 526 10.07 -4.37 28.63
CA VAL A 526 9.68 -3.00 28.27
C VAL A 526 8.17 -2.92 28.08
N ASP A 527 7.50 -2.08 28.86
CA ASP A 527 6.07 -1.85 28.72
C ASP A 527 5.81 -0.45 28.19
N LEU A 528 5.30 -0.38 26.96
CA LEU A 528 4.86 0.84 26.30
C LEU A 528 3.34 0.94 26.42
N HIS A 529 2.86 2.09 26.88
CA HIS A 529 1.44 2.44 26.93
C HIS A 529 1.17 3.65 26.04
N LEU A 530 0.32 3.42 25.03
CA LEU A 530 -0.15 4.38 24.04
C LEU A 530 -1.64 4.68 24.29
N PRO A 531 -2.01 5.79 24.94
CA PRO A 531 -3.41 6.09 25.22
C PRO A 531 -4.29 6.13 23.96
N MET A 532 -5.27 5.22 23.87
CA MET A 532 -6.17 5.03 22.72
C MET A 532 -7.43 5.90 22.80
N GLY A 533 -7.24 7.23 22.92
CA GLY A 533 -8.34 8.19 22.93
C GLY A 533 -9.10 8.24 21.60
N ILE A 534 -10.42 8.48 21.66
CA ILE A 534 -11.21 8.80 20.48
C ILE A 534 -10.92 10.24 20.08
N ARG A 535 -10.66 10.44 18.79
CA ARG A 535 -10.32 11.73 18.20
C ARG A 535 -11.38 12.11 17.18
N THR A 536 -11.93 13.31 17.33
CA THR A 536 -12.77 13.97 16.33
C THR A 536 -11.88 14.85 15.47
N LEU A 537 -11.78 14.55 14.19
CA LEU A 537 -10.83 15.18 13.26
C LEU A 537 -11.57 16.11 12.30
N GLY A 538 -11.05 17.33 12.12
CA GLY A 538 -11.46 18.26 11.07
C GLY A 538 -10.49 18.24 9.89
N ALA A 539 -10.99 18.55 8.70
CA ALA A 539 -10.15 18.71 7.51
C ALA A 539 -9.51 20.10 7.42
N HIS A 540 -8.42 20.22 6.67
CA HIS A 540 -7.88 21.52 6.29
C HIS A 540 -8.94 22.32 5.49
N PRO A 541 -9.19 23.62 5.76
CA PRO A 541 -10.29 24.37 5.14
C PRO A 541 -10.25 24.48 3.60
N ALA A 542 -9.09 24.24 2.98
CA ALA A 542 -8.97 24.18 1.53
C ALA A 542 -9.58 22.91 0.91
N ILE A 543 -9.78 21.85 1.71
CA ILE A 543 -10.47 20.62 1.30
C ILE A 543 -11.96 20.91 1.31
N ARG A 544 -12.46 21.42 0.19
CA ARG A 544 -13.85 21.89 0.06
C ARG A 544 -14.86 20.79 0.36
N ALA A 545 -14.55 19.56 -0.06
CA ALA A 545 -15.37 18.38 0.18
C ALA A 545 -15.63 18.13 1.67
N ASP A 546 -14.75 18.56 2.58
CA ASP A 546 -14.85 18.25 4.01
C ASP A 546 -15.16 19.48 4.87
N THR A 547 -15.64 20.55 4.25
CA THR A 547 -16.02 21.78 4.96
C THR A 547 -17.19 21.49 5.92
N ALA A 548 -17.05 21.89 7.19
CA ALA A 548 -18.04 21.63 8.25
C ALA A 548 -18.40 20.14 8.38
N ARG A 549 -17.39 19.29 8.23
CA ARG A 549 -17.47 17.85 8.46
C ARG A 549 -16.40 17.41 9.45
N VAL A 550 -16.69 16.33 10.14
CA VAL A 550 -15.80 15.68 11.11
C VAL A 550 -15.71 14.19 10.84
N ALA A 551 -14.55 13.63 11.12
CA ALA A 551 -14.31 12.19 11.08
C ALA A 551 -13.90 11.67 12.45
N LEU A 552 -14.15 10.39 12.72
CA LEU A 552 -13.80 9.75 13.97
C LEU A 552 -12.59 8.84 13.76
N ALA A 553 -11.67 8.84 14.71
CA ALA A 553 -10.53 7.92 14.72
C ALA A 553 -10.20 7.47 16.15
N ARG A 554 -9.69 6.25 16.29
CA ARG A 554 -9.17 5.72 17.56
C ARG A 554 -7.92 4.89 17.26
N GLY A 555 -6.81 5.21 17.93
CA GLY A 555 -5.51 4.64 17.54
C GLY A 555 -5.21 4.91 16.06
N PRO A 556 -4.73 3.90 15.30
CA PRO A 556 -4.44 4.07 13.87
C PRO A 556 -5.69 3.96 12.98
N ILE A 557 -6.84 3.58 13.53
CA ILE A 557 -8.06 3.26 12.77
C ILE A 557 -8.93 4.52 12.61
N VAL A 558 -9.29 4.81 11.36
CA VAL A 558 -10.37 5.72 10.95
C VAL A 558 -11.68 4.94 11.00
N TYR A 559 -12.76 5.60 11.40
CA TYR A 559 -14.09 5.00 11.50
C TYR A 559 -15.02 5.52 10.42
N CYS A 560 -16.04 4.71 10.08
CA CYS A 560 -17.14 5.09 9.20
C CYS A 560 -18.48 4.69 9.78
N ILE A 561 -19.56 5.27 9.26
CA ILE A 561 -20.94 4.93 9.60
C ILE A 561 -21.60 4.27 8.39
N GLU A 562 -22.14 3.06 8.58
CA GLU A 562 -22.94 2.35 7.57
C GLU A 562 -24.43 2.42 7.93
N ALA A 563 -25.32 2.57 6.95
CA ALA A 563 -26.76 2.67 7.22
C ALA A 563 -27.35 1.42 7.89
N VAL A 564 -26.73 0.24 7.71
CA VAL A 564 -27.17 -1.02 8.34
C VAL A 564 -27.15 -0.98 9.88
N ASP A 565 -26.31 -0.15 10.49
CA ASP A 565 -26.21 -0.01 11.95
C ASP A 565 -27.00 1.19 12.49
N ASN A 566 -27.55 2.03 11.62
CA ASN A 566 -27.99 3.38 11.99
C ASN A 566 -29.42 3.66 11.52
N PRO A 567 -30.23 4.37 12.34
CA PRO A 567 -31.67 4.54 12.07
C PRO A 567 -31.99 5.46 10.89
N TYR A 568 -31.01 6.25 10.44
CA TYR A 568 -31.14 7.18 9.32
C TYR A 568 -29.94 7.04 8.36
N PRO A 569 -30.10 7.42 7.09
CA PRO A 569 -29.00 7.46 6.13
C PRO A 569 -27.81 8.28 6.68
N PRO A 570 -26.56 7.78 6.61
CA PRO A 570 -25.41 8.44 7.20
C PRO A 570 -25.19 9.91 6.75
N SER A 571 -25.55 10.25 5.51
CA SER A 571 -25.51 11.62 4.96
C SER A 571 -26.43 12.61 5.67
N GLN A 572 -27.44 12.14 6.41
CA GLN A 572 -28.38 12.97 7.15
C GLN A 572 -27.94 13.22 8.60
N LEU A 573 -26.98 12.43 9.10
CA LEU A 573 -26.52 12.48 10.48
C LEU A 573 -25.56 13.66 10.69
N ARG A 574 -25.77 14.41 11.77
CA ARG A 574 -24.89 15.49 12.22
C ARG A 574 -24.34 15.20 13.60
N VAL A 575 -23.03 15.26 13.77
CA VAL A 575 -22.36 14.96 15.04
C VAL A 575 -21.83 16.24 15.67
N ASP A 576 -22.04 16.40 16.97
CA ASP A 576 -21.46 17.52 17.74
C ASP A 576 -19.99 17.21 18.07
N THR A 577 -19.08 18.15 17.85
CA THR A 577 -17.66 17.98 18.19
C THR A 577 -17.43 17.79 19.70
N GLU A 578 -18.37 18.25 20.54
CA GLU A 578 -18.36 18.08 21.99
C GLU A 578 -19.10 16.80 22.44
N SER A 579 -19.80 16.10 21.53
CA SER A 579 -20.49 14.86 21.88
C SER A 579 -19.47 13.75 22.17
N THR A 580 -19.67 13.07 23.30
CA THR A 580 -18.78 11.99 23.74
C THR A 580 -19.15 10.69 23.05
N PHE A 581 -18.28 10.19 22.19
CA PHE A 581 -18.32 8.80 21.75
C PHE A 581 -17.67 7.90 22.79
N GLU A 582 -18.15 6.68 22.88
CA GLU A 582 -17.59 5.62 23.70
C GLU A 582 -17.09 4.48 22.82
N ALA A 583 -15.93 3.93 23.19
CA ALA A 583 -15.37 2.75 22.54
C ALA A 583 -16.02 1.51 23.16
N VAL A 584 -16.72 0.72 22.35
CA VAL A 584 -17.47 -0.47 22.79
C VAL A 584 -16.98 -1.69 22.04
N GLU A 585 -16.50 -2.69 22.78
CA GLU A 585 -16.14 -3.99 22.22
C GLU A 585 -17.39 -4.71 21.68
N ARG A 586 -17.28 -5.19 20.44
CA ARG A 586 -18.34 -5.92 19.72
C ARG A 586 -17.76 -7.20 19.12
N PRO A 587 -17.53 -8.24 19.96
CA PRO A 587 -17.00 -9.53 19.49
C PRO A 587 -17.91 -10.25 18.49
N ASP A 588 -19.20 -9.90 18.48
CA ASP A 588 -20.23 -10.44 17.60
C ASP A 588 -20.31 -9.74 16.22
N LEU A 589 -19.59 -8.63 16.04
CA LEU A 589 -19.67 -7.78 14.85
C LEU A 589 -18.37 -7.85 14.05
N LEU A 590 -18.47 -8.18 12.75
CA LEU A 590 -17.37 -8.04 11.77
C LEU A 590 -16.06 -8.75 12.20
N GLY A 591 -16.19 -9.92 12.82
CA GLY A 591 -15.04 -10.71 13.30
C GLY A 591 -14.43 -10.22 14.62
N GLY A 592 -15.10 -9.31 15.32
CA GLY A 592 -14.64 -8.71 16.57
C GLY A 592 -13.97 -7.37 16.32
N VAL A 593 -14.68 -6.28 16.67
CA VAL A 593 -14.19 -4.92 16.52
C VAL A 593 -14.46 -4.10 17.78
N ILE A 594 -13.71 -3.00 17.96
CA ILE A 594 -14.16 -1.90 18.82
C ILE A 594 -14.98 -0.95 17.95
N ALA A 595 -16.28 -0.86 18.22
CA ALA A 595 -17.17 0.15 17.63
C ALA A 595 -17.14 1.45 18.43
N LEU A 596 -17.49 2.57 17.81
CA LEU A 596 -17.70 3.83 18.52
C LEU A 596 -19.20 4.13 18.56
N THR A 597 -19.77 4.23 19.76
CA THR A 597 -21.18 4.56 19.95
C THR A 597 -21.32 5.96 20.52
N GLY A 598 -22.27 6.73 19.99
CA GLY A 598 -22.54 8.09 20.45
C GLY A 598 -23.93 8.54 20.00
N SER A 599 -24.13 9.85 19.93
CA SER A 599 -25.39 10.44 19.48
C SER A 599 -25.18 11.38 18.30
N ALA A 600 -26.12 11.40 17.36
CA ALA A 600 -26.17 12.38 16.29
C ALA A 600 -27.53 13.09 16.25
N ALA A 601 -27.54 14.30 15.71
CA ALA A 601 -28.75 15.02 15.36
C ALA A 601 -29.15 14.73 13.92
N VAL A 602 -30.44 14.55 13.66
CA VAL A 602 -31.02 14.44 12.32
C VAL A 602 -32.13 15.47 12.17
N ARG A 603 -32.22 16.10 10.99
CA ARG A 603 -33.35 16.98 10.66
C ARG A 603 -34.47 16.16 10.03
N VAL A 604 -35.61 16.10 10.67
CA VAL A 604 -36.79 15.40 10.17
C VAL A 604 -37.80 16.43 9.65
N ALA A 605 -38.25 16.24 8.41
CA ALA A 605 -39.28 17.07 7.79
C ALA A 605 -40.65 16.38 7.88
N ASN A 606 -41.72 17.18 7.82
CA ASN A 606 -43.07 16.64 7.66
C ASN A 606 -43.21 15.92 6.31
N GLU A 607 -44.07 14.90 6.26
CA GLU A 607 -44.40 14.21 5.00
C GLU A 607 -44.94 15.20 3.95
N SER A 608 -44.28 15.27 2.79
CA SER A 608 -44.75 16.04 1.64
C SER A 608 -44.03 15.59 0.37
N ASP A 609 -44.75 15.64 -0.76
CA ASP A 609 -44.22 15.31 -2.09
C ASP A 609 -43.40 16.45 -2.72
N ASP A 610 -43.38 17.65 -2.11
CA ASP A 610 -42.56 18.77 -2.58
C ASP A 610 -41.07 18.52 -2.25
N PRO A 611 -40.17 18.48 -3.25
CA PRO A 611 -38.74 18.30 -3.01
C PRO A 611 -38.09 19.47 -2.27
N TYR A 612 -38.75 20.63 -2.13
CA TYR A 612 -38.23 21.80 -1.45
C TYR A 612 -39.19 22.34 -0.38
N GLN A 613 -38.87 22.08 0.89
CA GLN A 613 -39.71 22.53 2.02
C GLN A 613 -39.01 23.62 2.86
N PRO A 614 -39.78 24.56 3.46
CA PRO A 614 -39.21 25.50 4.42
C PRO A 614 -38.64 24.78 5.64
N VAL A 615 -37.41 25.15 6.06
CA VAL A 615 -36.76 24.58 7.26
C VAL A 615 -37.60 24.77 8.53
N ALA A 616 -38.42 25.82 8.60
CA ALA A 616 -39.32 26.06 9.73
C ALA A 616 -40.37 24.94 9.94
N GLY A 617 -40.61 24.09 8.94
CA GLY A 617 -41.47 22.91 9.04
C GLY A 617 -40.74 21.63 9.42
N THR A 618 -39.48 21.73 9.89
CA THR A 618 -38.66 20.59 10.32
C THR A 618 -38.41 20.64 11.82
N HIS A 619 -38.16 19.48 12.44
CA HIS A 619 -37.66 19.37 13.81
C HIS A 619 -36.35 18.58 13.82
N GLU A 620 -35.60 18.70 14.92
CA GLU A 620 -34.41 17.88 15.16
C GLU A 620 -34.73 16.71 16.09
N GLU A 621 -34.23 15.55 15.74
CA GLU A 621 -34.23 14.36 16.60
C GLU A 621 -32.78 14.01 16.95
N THR A 622 -32.56 13.57 18.19
CA THR A 622 -31.31 12.94 18.60
C THR A 622 -31.46 11.44 18.48
N VAL A 623 -30.51 10.81 17.82
CA VAL A 623 -30.46 9.36 17.62
C VAL A 623 -29.14 8.79 18.06
N ASP A 624 -29.16 7.56 18.53
CA ASP A 624 -27.94 6.79 18.78
C ASP A 624 -27.29 6.43 17.44
N VAL A 625 -25.96 6.53 17.39
CA VAL A 625 -25.17 6.20 16.20
C VAL A 625 -24.06 5.24 16.56
N THR A 626 -23.77 4.34 15.62
CA THR A 626 -22.65 3.39 15.70
C THR A 626 -21.74 3.59 14.50
N ALA A 627 -20.47 3.82 14.78
CA ALA A 627 -19.39 3.82 13.80
C ALA A 627 -18.54 2.55 13.95
N ILE A 628 -18.11 2.00 12.82
CA ILE A 628 -17.25 0.81 12.73
C ILE A 628 -15.90 1.19 12.12
N PRO A 629 -14.84 0.40 12.31
CA PRO A 629 -13.57 0.60 11.61
C PRO A 629 -13.76 0.70 10.10
N TYR A 630 -13.17 1.72 9.46
CA TYR A 630 -13.30 1.96 8.03
C TYR A 630 -12.98 0.72 7.21
N TYR A 631 -11.88 0.01 7.51
CA TYR A 631 -11.47 -1.17 6.75
C TYR A 631 -12.56 -2.28 6.71
N SER A 632 -13.47 -2.31 7.69
CA SER A 632 -14.47 -3.37 7.86
C SER A 632 -15.79 -3.12 7.12
N TRP A 633 -15.98 -1.93 6.53
CA TRP A 633 -17.18 -1.59 5.75
C TRP A 633 -17.41 -2.53 4.57
N ALA A 634 -18.63 -2.58 4.02
CA ALA A 634 -19.02 -3.40 2.87
C ALA A 634 -18.75 -4.92 3.01
N ASN A 635 -18.81 -5.44 4.24
CA ASN A 635 -18.78 -6.87 4.55
C ASN A 635 -20.17 -7.42 4.98
N ARG A 636 -21.21 -6.59 4.87
CA ARG A 636 -22.60 -6.88 5.24
C ARG A 636 -23.53 -6.46 4.11
N GLU A 637 -24.79 -6.18 4.43
CA GLU A 637 -25.74 -5.64 3.47
C GLU A 637 -25.21 -4.36 2.82
N PHE A 638 -25.33 -4.26 1.50
CA PHE A 638 -24.92 -3.07 0.77
C PHE A 638 -25.81 -1.89 1.14
N CYS A 639 -25.19 -0.82 1.61
CA CYS A 639 -25.88 0.36 2.08
C CYS A 639 -25.01 1.61 1.91
N GLU A 640 -25.58 2.76 2.26
CA GLU A 640 -24.86 4.03 2.32
C GLU A 640 -23.78 3.98 3.42
N MET A 641 -22.64 4.61 3.16
CA MET A 641 -21.51 4.70 4.09
C MET A 641 -20.87 6.08 4.00
N VAL A 642 -20.47 6.67 5.12
CA VAL A 642 -19.62 7.89 5.12
C VAL A 642 -18.53 7.83 6.20
N VAL A 643 -17.35 8.37 5.88
CA VAL A 643 -16.27 8.66 6.85
C VAL A 643 -16.44 10.06 7.45
N TRP A 644 -16.74 11.04 6.60
CA TRP A 644 -16.90 12.45 7.00
C TRP A 644 -18.37 12.76 7.27
N LEU A 645 -18.70 12.96 8.54
CA LEU A 645 -20.03 13.29 9.04
C LEU A 645 -20.22 14.80 9.07
N HIS A 646 -21.44 15.27 8.87
CA HIS A 646 -21.73 16.69 9.03
C HIS A 646 -21.55 17.12 10.49
N GLU A 647 -20.95 18.29 10.71
CA GLU A 647 -20.86 18.86 12.05
C GLU A 647 -22.21 19.46 12.45
N ALA A 648 -22.68 19.14 13.66
CA ALA A 648 -23.81 19.83 14.26
C ALA A 648 -23.33 21.19 14.78
N THR A 649 -23.89 22.29 14.27
CA THR A 649 -23.61 23.61 14.84
C THR A 649 -24.18 23.68 16.25
N SER A 650 -23.32 23.74 17.28
CA SER A 650 -23.76 24.26 18.57
C SER A 650 -24.30 25.68 18.34
N SER A 651 -25.40 26.04 18.98
CA SER A 651 -26.09 27.32 18.85
C SER A 651 -25.30 28.54 19.36
N ARG A 652 -23.96 28.51 19.33
CA ARG A 652 -23.04 29.52 19.85
C ARG A 652 -22.62 30.57 18.82
N PHE A 653 -23.51 30.99 17.93
CA PHE A 653 -23.41 32.37 17.45
C PHE A 653 -23.98 33.25 18.57
N ASP A 654 -23.19 33.48 19.61
CA ASP A 654 -23.46 34.53 20.59
C ASP A 654 -23.29 35.87 19.84
N PRO A 655 -24.37 36.66 19.67
CA PRO A 655 -24.38 37.83 18.77
C PRO A 655 -23.43 38.96 19.17
#